data_AF-A0A255R357-F1
#
_entry.id   AF-A0A255R357-F1
#
_cell.length_a   1.000
_cell.length_b   1.000
_cell.length_c   1.000
_cell.angle_alpha   90.00
_cell.angle_beta   90.00
_cell.angle_gamma   90.00
#
_symmetry.space_group_name_H-M   'P 1'
#
loop_
_entity.id
_entity.type
_entity.pdbx_description
1 polymer ?
#
loop_
_entity_poly.entity_id
_entity_poly.type
_entity_poly.pdbx_seq_one_letter_code
_entity_poly.pdbx_strand_id
1 'polypeptide(L)'
;MTPPSIDDEGFAATDVGAKIPNYTPGESWGTQGAPLTLMQDPLPAEQSIKAYTTPQEIRPVLWAKESNDNWPSGSQTETPAAGLKGKPIAMNWDENGRLWICETVDYPNELQREDAVGRDRIKICEDTDGDGLADRFTVFAEHLSIPSTLVCYRGGVIVQDGQTTIYLKDIDGDDKADFRQTLITGWAMGDTHGGVSNFQYAPDNWIWGMQGYNNSQPVINGEAQMRFRQGFWRFKVDAGAADSTAPAHAIEQTTGEVASDSTDQFNDHTIRVQALEFIRATNNNTWGLGFSEEGYVFGSTANGCPSVHMPIPNRYFDGVAGWSPKTLEKISDSTRFHPVDDHIRQVDWHGSFTAGCGSAIYTARNYPQNWWNRIQMVCGPTGHLVGSFVLKKDGANYTSHNAFNTAASIDDWTAPIMSEVGPDGNVWILDWYNYIVQHNPTPNGFKTGKGAAYESDLRDKRFARVYRLLPSDPSATKLSSTTQQLADASDAELVATLADDNFFWRRTAQRLLIERNADDAATLDALVQLAKQQDVDAIGLAPASMHAIWTLAGLAEAENGAVAEKLAEACSAGFNHVSSPVRGAAVAFCADGQIADAIKAGLAQDVDPKVQLATLLRVADGRSDSVLKGETLAALLTGITGDNVLLDAWTAASATDPVATIVALSQTDLKQVSQRELDERISVLSEHLARNRPTADQVTQLLSIDPNSALAVTVWSGLAKGWPRDLVVKLPADAQAAVRDRFLAKDVSVENKAAILAVADKWSVDNLDSIVSEIQDELLTSALDQNAETETRLTAWDQAIRLAPASPKILEATEQLLTPQLTPAAGIAALKSLQAARVDGLSQQLLDLRGSVGPQLSSQILTFMLSRNGSTADLLDAISEGQVRFTDLQLDQRQAILNHPSRDIASRAAELMKSTGTMVSSNRQALVDQWMPVTEMPGDVVNGVAMFKKHCSACHLHGELGKAVGPNLTGMAVHPKAEILMNVLDPSRSVENNFRTYQILTVDGDVVAGMLAGESANSLRLIDSQGKEQQVLREDIERMTSSPKSLMPEGFESLLTKQEMADLLSFLAKRGRYTPLTIATAASVNGNTGLPGFRGRPGDKFELNQYGQIEAEGVPFELIDPQQGRVANIIGLQRPFRQGQTSLPQSVQIPCSGKVSAIHLLGGVAWGAYPRSKNPTVSMTVRCHYADGKSIDTDLINGKQIVGYEADNDVPGSTKAIEANGKQVRYVKLETDSSRELESIELVKGDDFSIPLVFAITIESAPSEAH
;
A
#
# COMPACT_ATOMS: atom_id res chain seq x y z
N MET A 1 -12.31 15.55 -21.49
CA MET A 1 -12.14 16.62 -20.49
C MET A 1 -12.47 17.96 -21.13
N THR A 2 -13.14 18.86 -20.41
CA THR A 2 -13.38 20.25 -20.79
C THR A 2 -12.12 21.08 -20.54
N PRO A 3 -11.68 21.97 -21.44
CA PRO A 3 -10.55 22.84 -21.12
C PRO A 3 -10.94 23.83 -19.99
N PRO A 4 -9.98 24.28 -19.17
CA PRO A 4 -10.18 25.44 -18.31
C PRO A 4 -10.72 26.64 -19.11
N SER A 5 -11.59 27.43 -18.49
CA SER A 5 -12.21 28.61 -19.09
C SER A 5 -11.54 29.92 -18.69
N ILE A 6 -10.55 29.85 -17.81
CA ILE A 6 -9.58 30.91 -17.51
C ILE A 6 -8.28 30.64 -18.28
N ASP A 7 -7.64 31.70 -18.78
CA ASP A 7 -6.35 31.64 -19.48
C ASP A 7 -5.20 31.87 -18.48
N ASP A 8 -3.99 31.41 -18.81
CA ASP A 8 -2.81 31.50 -17.94
C ASP A 8 -2.42 32.96 -17.64
N GLU A 9 -2.75 33.90 -18.54
CA GLU A 9 -2.60 35.35 -18.31
C GLU A 9 -3.51 35.90 -17.20
N GLY A 10 -4.43 35.08 -16.67
CA GLY A 10 -5.41 35.43 -15.63
C GLY A 10 -4.90 35.34 -14.19
N PHE A 11 -3.71 34.78 -13.94
CA PHE A 11 -3.18 34.58 -12.60
C PHE A 11 -2.23 35.72 -12.18
N ALA A 12 -2.61 36.45 -11.12
CA ALA A 12 -1.69 37.36 -10.45
C ALA A 12 -0.74 36.59 -9.53
N ALA A 13 0.48 37.08 -9.36
CA ALA A 13 1.45 36.49 -8.44
C ALA A 13 2.19 37.57 -7.65
N THR A 14 2.43 37.28 -6.36
CA THR A 14 3.20 38.13 -5.45
C THR A 14 4.58 37.53 -5.22
N ASP A 15 5.63 38.37 -5.26
CA ASP A 15 6.96 37.97 -4.83
C ASP A 15 7.01 37.90 -3.28
N VAL A 16 7.08 36.69 -2.75
CA VAL A 16 7.16 36.40 -1.31
C VAL A 16 8.61 36.13 -0.84
N GLY A 17 9.60 36.30 -1.72
CA GLY A 17 10.99 35.94 -1.49
C GLY A 17 11.20 34.43 -1.37
N ALA A 18 12.33 34.00 -0.80
CA ALA A 18 12.70 32.59 -0.62
C ALA A 18 11.92 31.90 0.53
N LYS A 19 10.61 32.13 0.60
CA LYS A 19 9.69 31.59 1.61
C LYS A 19 8.84 30.44 1.10
N ILE A 20 8.76 30.25 -0.23
CA ILE A 20 8.07 29.11 -0.82
C ILE A 20 8.92 27.86 -0.55
N PRO A 21 8.42 26.88 0.21
CA PRO A 21 9.11 25.61 0.37
C PRO A 21 9.12 24.91 -0.98
N ASN A 22 10.30 24.75 -1.57
CA ASN A 22 10.44 24.13 -2.88
C ASN A 22 11.57 23.10 -2.90
N TYR A 23 11.38 22.09 -3.74
CA TYR A 23 12.39 21.14 -4.17
C TYR A 23 12.74 21.44 -5.62
N THR A 24 12.96 22.73 -5.95
CA THR A 24 13.17 23.14 -7.34
C THR A 24 14.42 22.44 -7.85
N PRO A 25 14.31 21.61 -8.90
CA PRO A 25 15.50 21.01 -9.52
C PRO A 25 16.38 22.13 -10.07
N GLY A 26 17.68 22.11 -9.77
CA GLY A 26 18.63 23.07 -10.34
C GLY A 26 18.92 22.79 -11.81
N GLU A 27 19.52 23.77 -12.49
CA GLU A 27 20.00 23.63 -13.89
C GLU A 27 20.99 22.47 -14.05
N SER A 28 21.67 22.11 -12.96
CA SER A 28 22.47 20.90 -12.82
C SER A 28 21.82 19.94 -11.83
N TRP A 29 21.73 18.66 -12.18
CA TRP A 29 21.24 17.62 -11.29
C TRP A 29 22.05 17.55 -9.98
N GLY A 30 21.38 17.33 -8.85
CA GLY A 30 22.00 17.41 -7.52
C GLY A 30 22.24 18.83 -6.99
N THR A 31 21.76 19.86 -7.67
CA THR A 31 21.74 21.24 -7.17
C THR A 31 20.31 21.70 -6.98
N GLN A 32 20.08 22.57 -5.99
CA GLN A 32 18.79 23.23 -5.84
C GLN A 32 18.73 24.40 -6.82
N GLY A 33 17.63 24.51 -7.57
CA GLY A 33 17.35 25.70 -8.36
C GLY A 33 17.23 26.93 -7.47
N ALA A 34 17.20 28.11 -8.08
CA ALA A 34 16.82 29.31 -7.35
C ALA A 34 15.46 29.08 -6.66
N PRO A 35 15.30 29.49 -5.40
CA PRO A 35 14.03 29.32 -4.72
C PRO A 35 12.94 30.04 -5.51
N LEU A 36 11.80 29.39 -5.68
CA LEU A 36 10.60 30.03 -6.17
C LEU A 36 10.27 31.20 -5.25
N THR A 37 10.16 32.40 -5.84
CA THR A 37 9.81 33.61 -5.10
C THR A 37 8.43 34.12 -5.46
N LEU A 38 7.94 33.81 -6.66
CA LEU A 38 6.59 34.17 -7.11
C LEU A 38 5.59 33.12 -6.62
N MET A 39 4.60 33.58 -5.86
CA MET A 39 3.47 32.79 -5.39
C MET A 39 2.20 33.31 -6.05
N GLN A 40 1.41 32.43 -6.67
CA GLN A 40 0.10 32.80 -7.20
C GLN A 40 -0.74 33.41 -6.08
N ASP A 41 -1.38 34.55 -6.34
CA ASP A 41 -2.34 35.13 -5.43
C ASP A 41 -3.59 34.23 -5.38
N PRO A 42 -4.26 34.10 -4.21
CA PRO A 42 -5.48 33.33 -4.13
C PRO A 42 -6.56 33.97 -5.01
N LEU A 43 -7.32 33.16 -5.73
CA LEU A 43 -8.45 33.62 -6.54
C LEU A 43 -9.74 33.60 -5.74
N PRO A 44 -10.73 34.48 -6.00
CA PRO A 44 -12.09 34.26 -5.55
C PRO A 44 -12.67 32.94 -6.08
N ALA A 45 -13.57 32.30 -5.33
CA ALA A 45 -14.16 31.01 -5.68
C ALA A 45 -14.81 31.02 -7.09
N GLU A 46 -15.45 32.13 -7.46
CA GLU A 46 -16.10 32.32 -8.76
C GLU A 46 -15.12 32.38 -9.94
N GLN A 47 -13.84 32.65 -9.68
CA GLN A 47 -12.77 32.62 -10.69
C GLN A 47 -12.03 31.29 -10.66
N SER A 48 -11.70 30.78 -9.47
CA SER A 48 -11.02 29.49 -9.30
C SER A 48 -11.80 28.33 -9.92
N ILE A 49 -13.14 28.34 -9.83
CA ILE A 49 -13.96 27.29 -10.47
C ILE A 49 -13.76 27.20 -11.99
N LYS A 50 -13.33 28.29 -12.64
CA LYS A 50 -13.05 28.34 -14.08
C LYS A 50 -11.72 27.69 -14.46
N ALA A 51 -10.83 27.47 -13.49
CA ALA A 51 -9.57 26.76 -13.65
C ALA A 51 -9.75 25.23 -13.70
N TYR A 52 -10.94 24.73 -13.35
CA TYR A 52 -11.21 23.30 -13.37
C TYR A 52 -11.44 22.74 -14.77
N THR A 53 -10.92 21.54 -14.98
CA THR A 53 -11.26 20.62 -16.05
C THR A 53 -12.04 19.43 -15.49
N THR A 54 -13.12 19.03 -16.19
CA THR A 54 -13.98 17.90 -15.83
C THR A 54 -14.32 17.05 -17.07
N PRO A 55 -14.87 15.84 -16.93
CA PRO A 55 -15.49 15.11 -18.04
C PRO A 55 -16.57 15.97 -18.73
N GLN A 56 -16.80 15.80 -20.04
CA GLN A 56 -17.72 16.66 -20.80
C GLN A 56 -19.17 16.54 -20.30
N GLU A 57 -19.54 15.39 -19.76
CA GLU A 57 -20.87 15.11 -19.23
C GLU A 57 -21.11 15.71 -17.83
N ILE A 58 -20.09 16.30 -17.20
CA ILE A 58 -20.13 16.79 -15.82
C ILE A 58 -19.58 18.23 -15.76
N ARG A 59 -20.21 19.09 -14.96
CA ARG A 59 -19.76 20.46 -14.70
C ARG A 59 -19.59 20.73 -13.20
N PRO A 60 -18.52 21.42 -12.78
CA PRO A 60 -18.41 21.85 -11.40
C PRO A 60 -19.34 23.04 -11.13
N VAL A 61 -19.94 23.07 -9.94
CA VAL A 61 -20.66 24.21 -9.38
C VAL A 61 -20.18 24.47 -7.96
N LEU A 62 -20.09 25.73 -7.60
CA LEU A 62 -19.80 26.14 -6.23
C LEU A 62 -21.02 25.88 -5.35
N TRP A 63 -20.81 25.30 -4.17
CA TRP A 63 -21.88 25.09 -3.19
C TRP A 63 -21.62 25.84 -1.87
N ALA A 64 -20.39 25.84 -1.37
CA ALA A 64 -19.99 26.72 -0.27
C ALA A 64 -18.59 27.27 -0.48
N LYS A 65 -18.33 28.43 0.10
CA LYS A 65 -17.03 29.13 0.03
C LYS A 65 -16.68 29.79 1.35
N GLU A 66 -15.46 30.32 1.40
CA GLU A 66 -15.00 31.20 2.45
C GLU A 66 -15.94 32.40 2.68
N SER A 67 -15.99 32.88 3.92
CA SER A 67 -16.65 34.15 4.24
C SER A 67 -15.89 35.31 3.61
N ASN A 68 -16.60 36.35 3.17
CA ASN A 68 -15.97 37.54 2.61
C ASN A 68 -15.09 38.30 3.63
N ASP A 69 -15.30 38.09 4.94
CA ASP A 69 -14.45 38.60 6.02
C ASP A 69 -13.00 38.06 5.96
N ASN A 70 -12.76 36.96 5.25
CA ASN A 70 -11.44 36.36 5.10
C ASN A 70 -10.55 37.11 4.10
N TRP A 71 -11.14 37.98 3.28
CA TRP A 71 -10.44 38.81 2.30
C TRP A 71 -10.06 40.18 2.86
N PRO A 72 -8.89 40.74 2.50
CA PRO A 72 -8.48 42.09 2.95
C PRO A 72 -9.49 43.17 2.51
N SER A 73 -9.69 44.20 3.34
CA SER A 73 -10.56 45.32 3.02
C SER A 73 -10.16 46.01 1.70
N GLY A 74 -11.10 46.13 0.75
CA GLY A 74 -10.88 46.67 -0.60
C GLY A 74 -10.62 45.61 -1.69
N SER A 75 -10.78 44.31 -1.38
CA SER A 75 -10.81 43.24 -2.39
C SER A 75 -12.08 43.29 -3.26
N GLN A 76 -12.08 42.61 -4.41
CA GLN A 76 -13.19 42.59 -5.40
C GLN A 76 -14.50 41.92 -4.89
N THR A 77 -14.60 41.59 -3.60
CA THR A 77 -15.69 40.84 -2.97
C THR A 77 -16.48 41.73 -1.99
N GLU A 78 -17.04 42.83 -2.48
CA GLU A 78 -17.64 43.89 -1.62
C GLU A 78 -19.06 43.61 -1.09
N THR A 79 -19.74 42.54 -1.51
CA THR A 79 -21.07 42.19 -0.97
C THR A 79 -20.90 41.30 0.28
N PRO A 80 -21.40 41.66 1.47
CA PRO A 80 -21.31 40.78 2.65
C PRO A 80 -22.00 39.42 2.39
N ALA A 81 -21.29 38.30 2.61
CA ALA A 81 -21.83 36.95 2.51
C ALA A 81 -21.28 36.07 3.65
N ALA A 82 -22.16 35.30 4.30
CA ALA A 82 -21.78 34.30 5.28
C ALA A 82 -21.01 33.16 4.60
N GLY A 83 -20.15 32.45 5.35
CA GLY A 83 -19.33 31.40 4.78
C GLY A 83 -18.42 30.70 5.79
N LEU A 84 -17.49 29.92 5.24
CA LEU A 84 -16.49 29.20 6.02
C LEU A 84 -15.40 30.14 6.55
N LYS A 85 -14.93 29.91 7.78
CA LYS A 85 -13.96 30.77 8.50
C LYS A 85 -12.64 30.06 8.83
N GLY A 86 -12.53 28.78 8.52
CA GLY A 86 -11.32 27.97 8.70
C GLY A 86 -11.22 26.92 7.58
N LYS A 87 -10.21 26.06 7.65
CA LYS A 87 -9.99 25.00 6.66
C LYS A 87 -10.94 23.84 6.86
N PRO A 88 -11.62 23.32 5.82
CA PRO A 88 -12.57 22.23 5.99
C PRO A 88 -11.81 20.91 5.94
N ILE A 89 -11.84 20.07 6.99
CA ILE A 89 -11.06 18.82 7.04
C ILE A 89 -11.89 17.55 6.79
N ALA A 90 -13.19 17.62 7.06
CA ALA A 90 -14.13 16.54 6.82
C ALA A 90 -15.53 17.09 6.57
N MET A 91 -16.32 16.35 5.81
CA MET A 91 -17.74 16.64 5.58
C MET A 91 -18.59 15.37 5.69
N ASN A 92 -19.86 15.51 6.10
CA ASN A 92 -20.86 14.45 6.09
C ASN A 92 -22.28 15.05 6.03
N TRP A 93 -23.31 14.20 5.96
CA TRP A 93 -24.72 14.63 5.94
C TRP A 93 -25.53 13.98 7.04
N ASP A 94 -26.52 14.71 7.57
CA ASP A 94 -27.52 14.16 8.49
C ASP A 94 -28.72 13.54 7.75
N GLU A 95 -29.62 12.94 8.51
CA GLU A 95 -30.86 12.32 8.03
C GLU A 95 -31.84 13.26 7.29
N ASN A 96 -31.58 14.57 7.29
CA ASN A 96 -32.33 15.56 6.52
C ASN A 96 -31.55 16.08 5.30
N GLY A 97 -30.37 15.52 5.04
CA GLY A 97 -29.52 15.90 3.91
C GLY A 97 -28.79 17.22 4.09
N ARG A 98 -28.72 17.78 5.31
CA ARG A 98 -27.94 19.01 5.60
C ARG A 98 -26.45 18.67 5.63
N LEU A 99 -25.58 19.56 5.15
CA LEU A 99 -24.14 19.33 5.13
C LEU A 99 -23.51 19.76 6.46
N TRP A 100 -22.71 18.87 7.05
CA TRP A 100 -21.94 19.10 8.25
C TRP A 100 -20.45 19.16 7.90
N ILE A 101 -19.72 20.19 8.38
CA ILE A 101 -18.31 20.40 8.08
C ILE A 101 -17.50 20.55 9.38
N CYS A 102 -16.41 19.79 9.51
CA CYS A 102 -15.34 20.09 10.45
C CYS A 102 -14.45 21.21 9.90
N GLU A 103 -14.38 22.34 10.58
CA GLU A 103 -13.48 23.44 10.26
C GLU A 103 -12.31 23.50 11.24
N THR A 104 -11.08 23.58 10.73
CA THR A 104 -9.86 23.70 11.54
C THR A 104 -9.04 24.95 11.21
N VAL A 105 -8.54 25.58 12.26
CA VAL A 105 -7.50 26.61 12.29
C VAL A 105 -6.25 26.05 12.97
N ASP A 106 -6.41 25.04 13.84
CA ASP A 106 -5.32 24.45 14.64
C ASP A 106 -4.42 23.47 13.86
N TYR A 107 -4.91 22.87 12.77
CA TYR A 107 -4.10 21.95 11.95
C TYR A 107 -3.08 22.67 11.05
N PRO A 108 -1.79 22.26 10.96
CA PRO A 108 -1.23 21.04 11.55
C PRO A 108 -0.44 21.24 12.86
N ASN A 109 0.02 22.45 13.19
CA ASN A 109 1.05 22.66 14.22
C ASN A 109 0.54 23.20 15.56
N GLU A 110 -0.73 23.59 15.64
CA GLU A 110 -1.32 24.27 16.79
C GLU A 110 -2.26 23.35 17.59
N LEU A 111 -1.95 22.05 17.66
CA LEU A 111 -2.67 21.09 18.52
C LEU A 111 -2.72 21.61 19.97
N GLN A 112 -3.94 21.79 20.49
CA GLN A 112 -4.14 22.20 21.88
C GLN A 112 -4.04 21.00 22.82
N ARG A 113 -3.58 21.25 24.05
CA ARG A 113 -3.60 20.26 25.13
C ARG A 113 -5.02 20.15 25.68
N GLU A 114 -5.33 19.07 26.40
CA GLU A 114 -6.67 18.84 27.00
C GLU A 114 -7.15 19.99 27.92
N ASP A 115 -6.23 20.77 28.50
CA ASP A 115 -6.52 21.91 29.38
C ASP A 115 -6.66 23.26 28.65
N ALA A 116 -6.49 23.30 27.33
CA ALA A 116 -6.56 24.51 26.52
C ALA A 116 -7.77 24.47 25.57
N VAL A 117 -8.42 25.62 25.41
CA VAL A 117 -9.58 25.78 24.54
C VAL A 117 -9.12 25.80 23.07
N GLY A 118 -9.58 24.81 22.29
CA GLY A 118 -9.36 24.72 20.86
C GLY A 118 -10.06 25.83 20.06
N ARG A 119 -9.64 26.07 18.81
CA ARG A 119 -10.23 27.14 17.96
C ARG A 119 -11.08 26.60 16.82
N ASP A 120 -11.18 25.29 16.75
CA ASP A 120 -11.85 24.56 15.68
C ASP A 120 -13.33 24.36 16.03
N ARG A 121 -14.12 24.05 15.01
CA ARG A 121 -15.59 24.06 15.10
C ARG A 121 -16.24 23.11 14.11
N ILE A 122 -17.50 22.80 14.35
CA ILE A 122 -18.37 22.08 13.43
C ILE A 122 -19.49 23.02 13.00
N LYS A 123 -19.77 23.05 11.69
CA LYS A 123 -20.86 23.85 11.13
C LYS A 123 -21.88 22.99 10.40
N ILE A 124 -23.14 23.38 10.53
CA ILE A 124 -24.24 22.95 9.66
C ILE A 124 -24.39 24.01 8.57
N CYS A 125 -24.36 23.57 7.32
CA CYS A 125 -24.39 24.42 6.14
C CYS A 125 -25.64 24.09 5.31
N GLU A 126 -26.42 25.12 4.96
CA GLU A 126 -27.72 24.95 4.31
C GLU A 126 -27.93 25.99 3.20
N ASP A 127 -28.66 25.55 2.17
CA ASP A 127 -29.22 26.37 1.09
C ASP A 127 -30.71 26.57 1.41
N THR A 128 -31.05 27.73 1.97
CA THR A 128 -32.39 28.05 2.49
C THR A 128 -33.29 28.74 1.47
N ASP A 129 -32.74 29.25 0.37
CA ASP A 129 -33.49 29.87 -0.72
C ASP A 129 -33.57 29.02 -2.00
N GLY A 130 -32.83 27.92 -2.07
CA GLY A 130 -32.87 26.91 -3.12
C GLY A 130 -32.09 27.30 -4.37
N ASP A 131 -31.17 28.27 -4.29
CA ASP A 131 -30.40 28.75 -5.44
C ASP A 131 -29.19 27.85 -5.80
N GLY A 132 -28.91 26.85 -4.97
CA GLY A 132 -27.83 25.89 -5.12
C GLY A 132 -26.53 26.27 -4.41
N LEU A 133 -26.51 27.37 -3.65
CA LEU A 133 -25.41 27.85 -2.83
C LEU A 133 -25.85 27.88 -1.35
N ALA A 134 -24.95 27.53 -0.43
CA ALA A 134 -25.22 27.65 0.99
C ALA A 134 -25.22 29.13 1.43
N ASP A 135 -26.31 29.57 2.05
CA ASP A 135 -26.48 30.93 2.60
C ASP A 135 -26.57 30.94 4.14
N ARG A 136 -26.89 29.79 4.77
CA ARG A 136 -26.96 29.65 6.23
C ARG A 136 -25.84 28.76 6.76
N PHE A 137 -25.11 29.27 7.75
CA PHE A 137 -23.99 28.60 8.41
C PHE A 137 -24.17 28.66 9.93
N THR A 138 -24.68 27.57 10.52
CA THR A 138 -24.87 27.46 11.97
C THR A 138 -23.64 26.82 12.60
N VAL A 139 -23.05 27.45 13.61
CA VAL A 139 -21.99 26.81 14.42
C VAL A 139 -22.67 25.86 15.39
N PHE A 140 -22.54 24.56 15.15
CA PHE A 140 -23.12 23.52 15.99
C PHE A 140 -22.27 23.29 17.25
N ALA A 141 -20.95 23.24 17.09
CA ALA A 141 -20.01 23.09 18.20
C ALA A 141 -18.72 23.89 17.94
N GLU A 142 -18.14 24.43 19.01
CA GLU A 142 -16.86 25.13 19.01
C GLU A 142 -15.92 24.57 20.08
N HIS A 143 -14.75 25.17 20.25
CA HIS A 143 -13.75 24.75 21.24
C HIS A 143 -13.14 23.35 20.99
N LEU A 144 -13.13 22.91 19.73
CA LEU A 144 -12.51 21.66 19.30
C LEU A 144 -11.05 21.90 18.90
N SER A 145 -10.24 20.84 18.88
CA SER A 145 -8.82 20.88 18.52
C SER A 145 -8.49 19.79 17.49
N ILE A 146 -8.51 20.17 16.21
CA ILE A 146 -8.31 19.31 15.04
C ILE A 146 -9.39 18.21 14.97
N PRO A 147 -10.67 18.58 14.72
CA PRO A 147 -11.74 17.63 14.51
C PRO A 147 -11.60 16.95 13.14
N SER A 148 -10.87 15.84 13.06
CA SER A 148 -10.40 15.27 11.79
C SER A 148 -11.46 14.49 11.00
N THR A 149 -12.55 14.08 11.64
CA THR A 149 -13.66 13.40 10.97
C THR A 149 -14.93 13.39 11.83
N LEU A 150 -16.10 13.23 11.19
CA LEU A 150 -17.40 13.16 11.85
C LEU A 150 -18.36 12.17 11.17
N VAL A 151 -19.32 11.64 11.93
CA VAL A 151 -20.47 10.88 11.42
C VAL A 151 -21.72 11.17 12.25
N CYS A 152 -22.84 11.43 11.59
CA CYS A 152 -24.12 11.65 12.27
C CYS A 152 -24.66 10.33 12.85
N TYR A 153 -25.18 10.35 14.07
CA TYR A 153 -25.72 9.18 14.77
C TYR A 153 -26.70 9.58 15.89
N ARG A 154 -27.87 8.93 15.94
CA ARG A 154 -28.95 9.21 16.93
C ARG A 154 -29.29 10.70 17.13
N GLY A 155 -29.39 11.47 16.05
CA GLY A 155 -29.68 12.91 16.09
C GLY A 155 -28.56 13.78 16.68
N GLY A 156 -27.35 13.23 16.84
CA GLY A 156 -26.14 13.96 17.19
C GLY A 156 -25.00 13.60 16.23
N VAL A 157 -23.76 13.88 16.63
CA VAL A 157 -22.57 13.64 15.80
C VAL A 157 -21.43 13.05 16.62
N ILE A 158 -20.84 11.96 16.12
CA ILE A 158 -19.62 11.36 16.65
C ILE A 158 -18.44 11.95 15.90
N VAL A 159 -17.44 12.45 16.62
CA VAL A 159 -16.34 13.25 16.10
C VAL A 159 -15.02 12.73 16.63
N GLN A 160 -14.01 12.60 15.76
CA GLN A 160 -12.63 12.49 16.21
C GLN A 160 -12.09 13.90 16.49
N ASP A 161 -11.83 14.23 17.75
CA ASP A 161 -11.31 15.52 18.23
C ASP A 161 -9.92 15.30 18.87
N GLY A 162 -8.86 15.58 18.11
CA GLY A 162 -7.48 15.41 18.55
C GLY A 162 -7.17 13.97 19.01
N GLN A 163 -6.94 13.80 20.31
CA GLN A 163 -6.61 12.52 20.94
C GLN A 163 -7.82 11.74 21.47
N THR A 164 -9.03 12.23 21.22
CA THR A 164 -10.28 11.65 21.74
C THR A 164 -11.33 11.50 20.65
N THR A 165 -12.18 10.49 20.78
CA THR A 165 -13.43 10.39 20.02
C THR A 165 -14.57 10.81 20.96
N ILE A 166 -15.39 11.76 20.54
CA ILE A 166 -16.47 12.36 21.33
C ILE A 166 -17.81 12.26 20.62
N TYR A 167 -18.89 12.34 21.39
CA TYR A 167 -20.25 12.49 20.90
C TYR A 167 -20.78 13.86 21.32
N LEU A 168 -21.35 14.59 20.38
CA LEU A 168 -21.96 15.89 20.58
C LEU A 168 -23.42 15.83 20.14
N LYS A 169 -24.30 16.49 20.88
CA LYS A 169 -25.72 16.48 20.58
C LYS A 169 -26.38 17.80 20.99
N ASP A 170 -27.39 18.18 20.21
CA ASP A 170 -28.39 19.19 20.54
C ASP A 170 -29.64 18.49 21.09
N ILE A 171 -30.04 18.83 22.31
CA ILE A 171 -31.20 18.24 22.99
C ILE A 171 -32.40 19.19 22.96
N ASP A 172 -32.19 20.51 22.86
CA ASP A 172 -33.26 21.50 22.88
C ASP A 172 -33.77 21.95 21.50
N GLY A 173 -33.06 21.56 20.43
CA GLY A 173 -33.46 21.73 19.04
C GLY A 173 -33.10 23.07 18.43
N ASP A 174 -32.12 23.80 19.00
CA ASP A 174 -31.64 25.09 18.49
C ASP A 174 -30.49 25.00 17.47
N ASP A 175 -30.15 23.78 17.03
CA ASP A 175 -29.02 23.41 16.18
C ASP A 175 -27.64 23.73 16.80
N LYS A 176 -27.53 23.73 18.14
CA LYS A 176 -26.25 23.83 18.87
C LYS A 176 -26.10 22.73 19.91
N ALA A 177 -24.87 22.24 20.05
CA ALA A 177 -24.56 21.22 21.04
C ALA A 177 -24.70 21.76 22.48
N ASP A 178 -25.60 21.18 23.26
CA ASP A 178 -25.73 21.37 24.72
C ASP A 178 -25.04 20.26 25.51
N PHE A 179 -24.56 19.23 24.82
CA PHE A 179 -24.07 17.99 25.40
C PHE A 179 -22.79 17.50 24.73
N ARG A 180 -21.82 17.07 25.55
CA ARG A 180 -20.58 16.39 25.14
C ARG A 180 -20.38 15.11 25.93
N GLN A 181 -20.06 14.01 25.25
CA GLN A 181 -19.66 12.75 25.88
C GLN A 181 -18.35 12.24 25.29
N THR A 182 -17.43 11.77 26.13
CA THR A 182 -16.19 11.12 25.68
C THR A 182 -16.43 9.63 25.46
N LEU A 183 -16.09 9.11 24.28
CA LEU A 183 -16.35 7.72 23.89
C LEU A 183 -15.07 6.86 23.86
N ILE A 184 -14.01 7.38 23.23
CA ILE A 184 -12.75 6.67 23.03
C ILE A 184 -11.60 7.61 23.37
N THR A 185 -10.65 7.15 24.17
CA THR A 185 -9.41 7.87 24.47
C THR A 185 -8.19 7.05 24.06
N GLY A 186 -6.97 7.55 24.27
CA GLY A 186 -5.74 6.80 23.98
C GLY A 186 -5.28 6.84 22.52
N TRP A 187 -5.85 7.74 21.71
CA TRP A 187 -5.33 8.03 20.38
C TRP A 187 -4.03 8.83 20.45
N ALA A 188 -3.04 8.46 19.65
CA ALA A 188 -1.80 9.20 19.54
C ALA A 188 -1.87 10.24 18.41
N MET A 189 -1.32 11.43 18.66
CA MET A 189 -1.23 12.55 17.71
C MET A 189 0.21 13.11 17.66
N GLY A 190 1.22 12.24 17.73
CA GLY A 190 2.62 12.64 17.65
C GLY A 190 2.98 13.28 16.31
N ASP A 191 2.28 12.87 15.26
CA ASP A 191 2.18 13.55 13.97
C ASP A 191 0.70 13.81 13.69
N THR A 192 0.29 15.06 13.49
CA THR A 192 -1.13 15.39 13.28
C THR A 192 -1.67 14.87 11.95
N HIS A 193 -0.80 14.55 11.00
CA HIS A 193 -1.19 13.93 9.73
C HIS A 193 -1.55 12.45 9.91
N GLY A 194 -0.91 11.76 10.86
CA GLY A 194 -1.04 10.33 11.10
C GLY A 194 -2.18 9.94 12.04
N GLY A 195 -3.18 10.80 12.24
CA GLY A 195 -4.28 10.58 13.18
C GLY A 195 -5.41 9.68 12.66
N VAL A 196 -6.48 9.57 13.45
CA VAL A 196 -7.75 8.96 13.05
C VAL A 196 -8.45 9.84 12.00
N SER A 197 -9.10 9.23 11.02
CA SER A 197 -9.85 9.93 9.97
C SER A 197 -10.99 9.07 9.38
N ASN A 198 -11.82 9.68 8.53
CA ASN A 198 -12.81 9.03 7.67
C ASN A 198 -13.90 8.18 8.37
N PHE A 199 -14.58 8.70 9.40
CA PHE A 199 -15.75 8.05 9.98
C PHE A 199 -16.89 7.89 8.97
N GLN A 200 -17.35 6.65 8.79
CA GLN A 200 -18.43 6.27 7.89
C GLN A 200 -19.28 5.17 8.53
N TYR A 201 -20.60 5.36 8.61
CA TYR A 201 -21.52 4.29 9.02
C TYR A 201 -21.68 3.30 7.86
N ALA A 202 -21.29 2.05 8.05
CA ALA A 202 -21.20 1.07 6.98
C ALA A 202 -22.41 0.11 6.93
N PRO A 203 -22.60 -0.63 5.82
CA PRO A 203 -23.71 -1.58 5.68
C PRO A 203 -23.75 -2.71 6.71
N ASP A 204 -22.64 -3.01 7.37
CA ASP A 204 -22.54 -4.00 8.44
C ASP A 204 -23.00 -3.48 9.81
N ASN A 205 -23.52 -2.24 9.88
CA ASN A 205 -23.97 -1.54 11.09
C ASN A 205 -22.85 -1.10 12.05
N TRP A 206 -21.61 -1.06 11.58
CA TRP A 206 -20.48 -0.51 12.34
C TRP A 206 -20.09 0.87 11.80
N ILE A 207 -19.47 1.68 12.65
CA ILE A 207 -18.78 2.89 12.22
C ILE A 207 -17.34 2.51 11.91
N TRP A 208 -16.94 2.75 10.67
CA TRP A 208 -15.59 2.49 10.20
C TRP A 208 -14.77 3.76 10.20
N GLY A 209 -13.46 3.62 10.37
CA GLY A 209 -12.50 4.70 10.24
C GLY A 209 -11.16 4.17 9.78
N MET A 210 -10.24 5.11 9.57
CA MET A 210 -8.85 4.80 9.33
C MET A 210 -7.97 5.50 10.34
N GLN A 211 -6.77 4.98 10.54
CA GLN A 211 -5.74 5.63 11.33
C GLN A 211 -4.42 5.64 10.55
N GLY A 212 -3.75 6.79 10.54
CA GLY A 212 -2.37 6.93 10.08
C GLY A 212 -1.34 6.45 11.10
N TYR A 213 -0.05 6.40 10.76
CA TYR A 213 1.02 5.62 11.44
C TYR A 213 1.35 5.90 12.92
N ASN A 214 0.55 6.71 13.61
CA ASN A 214 0.67 6.98 15.04
C ASN A 214 0.46 5.71 15.88
N ASN A 215 1.19 5.57 16.99
CA ASN A 215 1.15 4.37 17.81
C ASN A 215 0.05 4.47 18.90
N SER A 216 -1.21 4.33 18.48
CA SER A 216 -2.37 4.48 19.37
C SER A 216 -2.66 3.22 20.19
N GLN A 217 -3.23 3.42 21.37
CA GLN A 217 -3.84 2.36 22.17
C GLN A 217 -5.24 2.83 22.59
N PRO A 218 -6.27 2.62 21.75
CA PRO A 218 -7.60 3.10 22.07
C PRO A 218 -8.11 2.49 23.38
N VAL A 219 -8.87 3.27 24.15
CA VAL A 219 -9.50 2.86 25.40
C VAL A 219 -10.99 3.11 25.28
N ILE A 220 -11.79 2.07 25.48
CA ILE A 220 -13.27 2.14 25.49
C ILE A 220 -13.76 1.61 26.83
N ASN A 221 -14.75 2.26 27.45
CA ASN A 221 -15.31 1.86 28.75
C ASN A 221 -14.25 1.56 29.84
N GLY A 222 -13.14 2.30 29.84
CA GLY A 222 -12.02 2.13 30.78
C GLY A 222 -11.07 0.96 30.46
N GLU A 223 -11.33 0.20 29.41
CA GLU A 223 -10.53 -0.94 28.99
C GLU A 223 -9.67 -0.61 27.78
N ALA A 224 -8.36 -0.79 27.93
CA ALA A 224 -7.40 -0.63 26.84
C ALA A 224 -7.58 -1.73 25.79
N GLN A 225 -7.80 -1.32 24.55
CA GLN A 225 -7.95 -2.17 23.39
C GLN A 225 -6.59 -2.51 22.77
N MET A 226 -6.63 -3.32 21.71
CA MET A 226 -5.44 -3.66 20.92
C MET A 226 -4.72 -2.39 20.44
N ARG A 227 -3.39 -2.37 20.58
CA ARG A 227 -2.56 -1.34 19.95
C ARG A 227 -2.48 -1.60 18.46
N PHE A 228 -2.69 -0.54 17.67
CA PHE A 228 -2.42 -0.59 16.24
C PHE A 228 -1.90 0.75 15.73
N ARG A 229 -1.03 0.67 14.73
CA ARG A 229 -0.37 1.85 14.17
C ARG A 229 -1.09 2.47 13.00
N GLN A 230 -1.59 1.68 12.04
CA GLN A 230 -2.24 2.23 10.85
C GLN A 230 -3.17 1.23 10.18
N GLY A 231 -4.12 1.73 9.41
CA GLY A 231 -4.99 0.96 8.54
C GLY A 231 -6.48 1.09 8.87
N PHE A 232 -7.25 0.10 8.44
CA PHE A 232 -8.70 0.05 8.62
C PHE A 232 -9.05 -0.43 10.03
N TRP A 233 -10.03 0.23 10.64
CA TRP A 233 -10.61 -0.18 11.92
C TRP A 233 -12.09 0.19 11.96
N ARG A 234 -12.83 -0.38 12.91
CA ARG A 234 -14.24 -0.08 13.12
C ARG A 234 -14.61 -0.16 14.60
N PHE A 235 -15.70 0.49 14.96
CA PHE A 235 -16.28 0.42 16.29
C PHE A 235 -17.80 0.40 16.21
N LYS A 236 -18.41 -0.22 17.22
CA LYS A 236 -19.84 -0.37 17.32
C LYS A 236 -20.38 0.47 18.45
N VAL A 237 -21.47 1.18 18.19
CA VAL A 237 -22.13 2.07 19.15
C VAL A 237 -23.58 1.70 19.36
N ASP A 238 -24.04 1.80 20.60
CA ASP A 238 -25.43 1.60 21.01
C ASP A 238 -25.85 2.64 22.07
N ALA A 239 -27.14 2.78 22.32
CA ALA A 239 -27.63 3.58 23.44
C ALA A 239 -27.14 2.99 24.78
N GLY A 240 -26.74 3.86 25.71
CA GLY A 240 -26.33 3.42 27.05
C GLY A 240 -26.02 4.59 27.97
N ALA A 241 -26.40 4.48 29.25
CA ALA A 241 -26.24 5.54 30.25
C ALA A 241 -24.77 5.96 30.44
N ALA A 242 -24.52 7.22 30.81
CA ALA A 242 -23.18 7.69 31.16
C ALA A 242 -22.69 7.12 32.50
N ASP A 243 -21.38 6.96 32.65
CA ASP A 243 -20.70 6.67 33.92
C ASP A 243 -19.26 7.24 33.90
N SER A 244 -18.43 6.84 34.88
CA SER A 244 -17.03 7.29 34.98
C SER A 244 -16.13 6.89 33.81
N THR A 245 -16.56 5.95 32.96
CA THR A 245 -15.79 5.43 31.83
C THR A 245 -16.21 6.01 30.48
N ALA A 246 -17.42 6.59 30.39
CA ALA A 246 -17.91 7.37 29.26
C ALA A 246 -18.72 8.57 29.77
N PRO A 247 -18.06 9.56 30.42
CA PRO A 247 -18.73 10.64 31.10
C PRO A 247 -19.39 11.62 30.12
N ALA A 248 -20.55 12.14 30.54
CA ALA A 248 -21.33 13.14 29.82
C ALA A 248 -21.31 14.48 30.55
N HIS A 249 -21.16 15.56 29.79
CA HIS A 249 -20.99 16.91 30.29
C HIS A 249 -21.96 17.86 29.57
N ALA A 250 -22.51 18.83 30.31
CA ALA A 250 -23.24 19.94 29.71
C ALA A 250 -22.27 20.90 29.03
N ILE A 251 -22.72 21.56 27.96
CA ILE A 251 -22.04 22.66 27.30
C ILE A 251 -22.78 23.96 27.67
N GLU A 252 -22.06 24.96 28.17
CA GLU A 252 -22.66 26.25 28.48
C GLU A 252 -22.97 27.00 27.17
N GLN A 253 -24.26 27.15 26.86
CA GLN A 253 -24.76 27.72 25.60
C GLN A 253 -24.24 29.12 25.22
N THR A 254 -23.80 29.92 26.19
CA THR A 254 -23.31 31.28 25.91
C THR A 254 -21.82 31.31 25.57
N THR A 255 -21.03 30.43 26.17
CA THR A 255 -19.58 30.42 26.06
C THR A 255 -19.06 29.29 25.19
N GLY A 256 -19.82 28.21 25.01
CA GLY A 256 -19.36 26.96 24.40
C GLY A 256 -18.42 26.16 25.31
N GLU A 257 -18.24 26.54 26.58
CA GLU A 257 -17.39 25.82 27.52
C GLU A 257 -18.06 24.55 28.05
N VAL A 258 -17.27 23.47 28.15
CA VAL A 258 -17.73 22.18 28.67
C VAL A 258 -17.65 22.20 30.20
N ALA A 259 -18.72 21.79 30.88
CA ALA A 259 -18.76 21.71 32.34
C ALA A 259 -17.70 20.73 32.88
N SER A 260 -17.03 21.10 33.99
CA SER A 260 -15.98 20.27 34.59
C SER A 260 -16.50 18.96 35.20
N ASP A 261 -17.73 18.97 35.72
CA ASP A 261 -18.37 17.81 36.33
C ASP A 261 -19.28 17.11 35.32
N SER A 262 -19.28 15.78 35.35
CA SER A 262 -20.22 15.00 34.56
C SER A 262 -21.62 15.00 35.20
N THR A 263 -22.65 14.74 34.39
CA THR A 263 -24.05 14.72 34.82
C THR A 263 -24.82 13.54 34.21
N ASP A 264 -25.83 13.05 34.94
CA ASP A 264 -26.74 11.99 34.52
C ASP A 264 -28.02 12.53 33.84
N GLN A 265 -28.18 13.86 33.79
CA GLN A 265 -29.33 14.54 33.17
C GLN A 265 -29.59 14.09 31.72
N PHE A 266 -28.55 13.64 31.02
CA PHE A 266 -28.59 13.31 29.60
C PHE A 266 -28.56 11.80 29.33
N ASN A 267 -28.79 10.94 30.34
CA ASN A 267 -28.68 9.49 30.19
C ASN A 267 -29.57 8.88 29.09
N ASP A 268 -30.71 9.52 28.78
CA ASP A 268 -31.60 9.07 27.69
C ASP A 268 -31.03 9.38 26.29
N HIS A 269 -29.96 10.17 26.22
CA HIS A 269 -29.29 10.61 25.00
C HIS A 269 -27.87 10.06 24.84
N THR A 270 -27.29 9.47 25.88
CA THR A 270 -25.91 8.97 25.88
C THR A 270 -25.77 7.68 25.08
N ILE A 271 -24.55 7.46 24.56
CA ILE A 271 -24.19 6.26 23.79
C ILE A 271 -22.97 5.57 24.40
N ARG A 272 -22.74 4.32 24.00
CA ARG A 272 -21.60 3.49 24.42
C ARG A 272 -20.95 2.83 23.23
N VAL A 273 -19.63 2.77 23.24
CA VAL A 273 -18.87 1.92 22.32
C VAL A 273 -18.87 0.51 22.89
N GLN A 274 -19.60 -0.41 22.25
CA GLN A 274 -19.72 -1.79 22.71
C GLN A 274 -18.51 -2.64 22.30
N ALA A 275 -17.92 -2.31 21.15
CA ALA A 275 -16.78 -3.04 20.61
C ALA A 275 -15.94 -2.14 19.72
N LEU A 276 -14.64 -2.42 19.67
CA LEU A 276 -13.69 -1.83 18.74
C LEU A 276 -12.86 -2.95 18.11
N GLU A 277 -12.72 -2.93 16.80
CA GLU A 277 -11.99 -3.95 16.05
C GLU A 277 -10.99 -3.30 15.10
N PHE A 278 -9.70 -3.66 15.24
CA PHE A 278 -8.71 -3.40 14.21
C PHE A 278 -8.88 -4.41 13.07
N ILE A 279 -9.11 -3.92 11.86
CA ILE A 279 -9.48 -4.77 10.72
C ILE A 279 -8.25 -5.19 9.96
N ARG A 280 -7.43 -4.24 9.48
CA ARG A 280 -6.27 -4.57 8.68
C ARG A 280 -5.27 -3.42 8.52
N ALA A 281 -3.97 -3.76 8.58
CA ALA A 281 -2.89 -2.81 8.32
C ALA A 281 -2.75 -2.45 6.83
N THR A 282 -2.52 -1.17 6.56
CA THR A 282 -2.10 -0.63 5.26
C THR A 282 -0.57 -0.50 5.19
N ASN A 283 -0.03 -0.37 3.98
CA ASN A 283 1.41 -0.25 3.77
C ASN A 283 2.00 1.14 4.14
N ASN A 284 1.17 2.18 4.25
CA ASN A 284 1.60 3.50 4.67
C ASN A 284 0.47 4.30 5.33
N ASN A 285 0.73 5.58 5.62
CA ASN A 285 -0.23 6.54 6.14
C ASN A 285 -1.48 6.62 5.25
N THR A 286 -2.66 6.75 5.84
CA THR A 286 -3.92 6.51 5.14
C THR A 286 -4.99 7.55 5.48
N TRP A 287 -5.75 7.95 4.44
CA TRP A 287 -6.70 9.06 4.51
C TRP A 287 -7.92 8.92 3.59
N GLY A 288 -8.14 7.74 3.00
CA GLY A 288 -9.31 7.54 2.16
C GLY A 288 -9.97 6.23 2.51
N LEU A 289 -11.27 6.28 2.82
CA LEU A 289 -12.15 5.14 3.01
C LEU A 289 -13.34 5.25 2.06
N GLY A 290 -13.79 4.14 1.50
CA GLY A 290 -15.01 4.08 0.72
C GLY A 290 -15.59 2.68 0.67
N PHE A 291 -16.90 2.61 0.41
CA PHE A 291 -17.64 1.36 0.33
C PHE A 291 -18.31 1.22 -1.03
N SER A 292 -18.31 0.01 -1.56
CA SER A 292 -19.20 -0.35 -2.66
C SER A 292 -20.62 -0.58 -2.14
N GLU A 293 -21.61 -0.61 -3.04
CA GLU A 293 -23.01 -0.88 -2.66
C GLU A 293 -23.21 -2.29 -2.09
N GLU A 294 -22.31 -3.23 -2.37
CA GLU A 294 -22.28 -4.58 -1.77
C GLU A 294 -21.64 -4.61 -0.38
N GLY A 295 -21.04 -3.51 0.09
CA GLY A 295 -20.31 -3.44 1.36
C GLY A 295 -18.83 -3.83 1.28
N TYR A 296 -18.23 -3.92 0.08
CA TYR A 296 -16.78 -4.11 -0.03
C TYR A 296 -16.03 -2.83 0.30
N VAL A 297 -14.89 -2.96 0.97
CA VAL A 297 -14.15 -1.85 1.55
C VAL A 297 -12.93 -1.50 0.70
N PHE A 298 -12.80 -0.22 0.39
CA PHE A 298 -11.71 0.34 -0.38
C PHE A 298 -11.08 1.51 0.37
N GLY A 299 -9.82 1.79 0.07
CA GLY A 299 -9.16 2.97 0.61
C GLY A 299 -8.00 3.46 -0.25
N SER A 300 -7.34 4.49 0.27
CA SER A 300 -6.14 5.10 -0.32
C SER A 300 -5.11 5.41 0.76
N THR A 301 -3.84 5.39 0.36
CA THR A 301 -2.72 5.73 1.25
C THR A 301 -1.79 6.76 0.60
N ALA A 302 -0.87 7.30 1.39
CA ALA A 302 0.27 8.04 0.93
C ALA A 302 1.17 7.19 0.01
N ASN A 303 2.03 7.87 -0.74
CA ASN A 303 3.30 7.35 -1.25
C ASN A 303 3.14 6.12 -2.16
N GLY A 304 2.45 6.32 -3.29
CA GLY A 304 2.42 5.35 -4.38
C GLY A 304 1.36 4.25 -4.26
N CYS A 305 0.37 4.42 -3.38
CA CYS A 305 -0.69 3.43 -3.19
C CYS A 305 -2.09 4.11 -3.15
N PRO A 306 -2.54 4.64 -4.31
CA PRO A 306 -3.76 5.44 -4.38
C PRO A 306 -5.05 4.62 -4.26
N SER A 307 -5.00 3.30 -4.40
CA SER A 307 -6.19 2.44 -4.36
C SER A 307 -5.83 1.09 -3.73
N VAL A 308 -6.56 0.74 -2.67
CA VAL A 308 -6.42 -0.47 -1.86
C VAL A 308 -7.80 -1.11 -1.66
N HIS A 309 -7.86 -2.44 -1.58
CA HIS A 309 -9.07 -3.19 -1.23
C HIS A 309 -8.80 -4.03 0.03
N MET A 310 -9.76 -4.07 0.97
CA MET A 310 -9.68 -4.87 2.21
C MET A 310 -10.61 -6.10 2.08
N PRO A 311 -10.05 -7.29 1.77
CA PRO A 311 -10.87 -8.48 1.52
C PRO A 311 -11.19 -9.30 2.78
N ILE A 312 -10.26 -9.41 3.74
CA ILE A 312 -10.38 -10.31 4.90
C ILE A 312 -9.89 -9.59 6.17
N PRO A 313 -10.76 -9.45 7.20
CA PRO A 313 -10.37 -8.93 8.51
C PRO A 313 -9.33 -9.77 9.25
N ASN A 314 -8.52 -9.13 10.09
CA ASN A 314 -7.45 -9.77 10.87
C ASN A 314 -7.93 -10.92 11.76
N ARG A 315 -9.15 -10.86 12.30
CA ARG A 315 -9.69 -11.91 13.18
C ARG A 315 -9.62 -13.32 12.59
N TYR A 316 -9.75 -13.46 11.26
CA TYR A 316 -9.67 -14.76 10.58
C TYR A 316 -8.24 -15.31 10.51
N PHE A 317 -7.25 -14.42 10.50
CA PHE A 317 -5.85 -14.79 10.60
C PHE A 317 -5.49 -15.08 12.07
N ASP A 318 -5.97 -14.24 13.00
CA ASP A 318 -5.74 -14.41 14.43
C ASP A 318 -6.42 -15.66 15.00
N GLY A 319 -7.53 -16.12 14.39
CA GLY A 319 -8.16 -17.40 14.68
C GLY A 319 -7.29 -18.61 14.34
N VAL A 320 -6.25 -18.45 13.53
CA VAL A 320 -5.31 -19.50 13.15
C VAL A 320 -3.97 -19.29 13.85
N ALA A 321 -3.77 -19.98 14.98
CA ALA A 321 -2.49 -20.02 15.69
C ALA A 321 -1.28 -20.26 14.75
N GLY A 322 -0.22 -19.46 14.91
CA GLY A 322 0.97 -19.51 14.06
C GLY A 322 0.88 -18.70 12.76
N TRP A 323 -0.31 -18.20 12.39
CA TRP A 323 -0.51 -17.45 11.15
C TRP A 323 -0.63 -15.95 11.38
N SER A 324 -0.23 -15.17 10.38
CA SER A 324 -0.44 -13.73 10.39
C SER A 324 -0.51 -13.13 9.01
N PRO A 325 -1.22 -12.01 8.91
CA PRO A 325 -1.47 -11.40 7.63
C PRO A 325 -0.30 -10.65 7.00
N LYS A 326 -0.40 -10.41 5.70
CA LYS A 326 0.37 -9.38 4.98
C LYS A 326 -0.36 -8.02 5.07
N THR A 327 0.40 -6.92 5.00
CA THR A 327 -0.15 -5.58 4.75
C THR A 327 -0.93 -5.57 3.46
N LEU A 328 -1.94 -4.71 3.40
CA LEU A 328 -2.66 -4.49 2.15
C LEU A 328 -1.79 -3.73 1.17
N GLU A 329 -1.74 -4.24 -0.05
CA GLU A 329 -0.99 -3.67 -1.16
C GLU A 329 -1.92 -2.90 -2.11
N LYS A 330 -1.31 -2.07 -2.97
CA LYS A 330 -2.05 -1.36 -4.01
C LYS A 330 -2.72 -2.36 -4.97
N ILE A 331 -3.95 -2.03 -5.36
CA ILE A 331 -4.65 -2.72 -6.46
C ILE A 331 -4.57 -1.94 -7.78
N SER A 332 -3.99 -0.74 -7.75
CA SER A 332 -3.80 0.08 -8.94
C SER A 332 -2.64 -0.39 -9.81
N ASP A 333 -2.87 -0.46 -11.10
CA ASP A 333 -1.85 -0.79 -12.11
C ASP A 333 -0.70 0.23 -12.16
N SER A 334 -0.99 1.49 -11.84
CA SER A 334 -0.02 2.59 -11.79
C SER A 334 -0.11 3.38 -10.49
N THR A 335 0.99 4.04 -10.13
CA THR A 335 1.05 5.02 -9.04
C THR A 335 0.89 6.45 -9.54
N ARG A 336 0.93 6.65 -10.87
CA ARG A 336 0.96 7.96 -11.51
C ARG A 336 -0.36 8.71 -11.31
N PHE A 337 -0.24 10.00 -11.10
CA PHE A 337 -1.34 10.93 -11.27
C PHE A 337 -1.19 11.69 -12.60
N HIS A 338 -2.21 12.43 -13.02
CA HIS A 338 -2.24 13.10 -14.32
C HIS A 338 -2.70 14.55 -14.13
N PRO A 339 -1.83 15.45 -13.64
CA PRO A 339 -2.19 16.87 -13.47
C PRO A 339 -2.47 17.54 -14.82
N VAL A 340 -3.11 18.70 -14.78
CA VAL A 340 -3.44 19.48 -15.98
C VAL A 340 -2.21 20.19 -16.53
N ASP A 341 -1.34 20.66 -15.63
CA ASP A 341 -0.08 21.33 -15.92
C ASP A 341 1.04 20.82 -15.00
N ASP A 342 2.21 21.45 -15.10
CA ASP A 342 3.40 21.09 -14.34
C ASP A 342 3.55 21.90 -13.04
N HIS A 343 2.59 22.75 -12.66
CA HIS A 343 2.62 23.59 -11.45
C HIS A 343 2.23 22.83 -10.18
N ILE A 344 2.67 21.57 -10.08
CA ILE A 344 2.40 20.68 -8.97
C ILE A 344 3.44 20.84 -7.85
N ARG A 345 3.08 20.46 -6.62
CA ARG A 345 3.97 20.60 -5.45
C ARG A 345 4.08 19.28 -4.69
N GLN A 346 5.15 18.56 -4.96
CA GLN A 346 5.44 17.27 -4.33
C GLN A 346 6.73 17.31 -3.52
N VAL A 347 6.74 16.58 -2.42
CA VAL A 347 7.89 16.35 -1.54
C VAL A 347 8.62 15.05 -1.87
N ASP A 348 7.87 14.07 -2.37
CA ASP A 348 8.32 12.73 -2.72
C ASP A 348 7.37 12.14 -3.79
N TRP A 349 7.68 10.94 -4.30
CA TRP A 349 6.85 10.24 -5.30
C TRP A 349 6.46 11.12 -6.50
N HIS A 350 7.40 11.92 -7.01
CA HIS A 350 7.18 12.86 -8.11
C HIS A 350 6.51 12.19 -9.33
N GLY A 351 5.48 12.83 -9.88
CA GLY A 351 4.66 12.30 -10.96
C GLY A 351 3.66 11.20 -10.53
N SER A 352 3.57 10.89 -9.25
CA SER A 352 2.68 9.88 -8.65
C SER A 352 1.86 10.44 -7.49
N PHE A 353 0.87 9.68 -7.02
CA PHE A 353 0.12 10.05 -5.82
C PHE A 353 1.04 10.02 -4.58
N THR A 354 1.43 11.22 -4.11
CA THR A 354 2.11 11.45 -2.83
C THR A 354 1.12 11.32 -1.66
N ALA A 355 -0.06 11.94 -1.78
CA ALA A 355 -1.09 11.94 -0.74
C ALA A 355 -2.42 11.47 -1.34
N GLY A 356 -2.64 10.16 -1.42
CA GLY A 356 -3.95 9.63 -1.77
C GLY A 356 -4.92 9.77 -0.59
N CYS A 357 -5.87 10.69 -0.67
CA CYS A 357 -6.91 10.91 0.35
C CYS A 357 -8.29 11.00 -0.31
N GLY A 358 -9.36 10.76 0.46
CA GLY A 358 -10.69 10.58 -0.11
C GLY A 358 -10.75 9.33 -0.99
N SER A 359 -11.78 8.49 -0.83
CA SER A 359 -11.82 7.21 -1.55
C SER A 359 -13.25 6.74 -1.86
N ALA A 360 -14.20 7.68 -1.97
CA ALA A 360 -15.58 7.34 -2.23
C ALA A 360 -15.76 6.64 -3.59
N ILE A 361 -16.75 5.76 -3.65
CA ILE A 361 -17.16 5.09 -4.88
C ILE A 361 -18.46 5.73 -5.33
N TYR A 362 -18.63 5.92 -6.64
CA TYR A 362 -19.88 6.43 -7.16
C TYR A 362 -21.02 5.40 -6.97
N THR A 363 -21.94 5.66 -6.04
CA THR A 363 -22.96 4.71 -5.55
C THR A 363 -24.40 5.25 -5.68
N ALA A 364 -24.61 6.13 -6.66
CA ALA A 364 -25.91 6.70 -7.04
C ALA A 364 -26.20 6.47 -8.54
N ARG A 365 -27.37 6.93 -9.04
CA ARG A 365 -27.83 6.67 -10.43
C ARG A 365 -27.87 7.93 -11.33
N ASN A 366 -27.44 9.08 -10.84
CA ASN A 366 -27.48 10.35 -11.62
C ASN A 366 -26.41 10.42 -12.72
N TYR A 367 -25.28 9.74 -12.57
CA TYR A 367 -24.26 9.69 -13.62
C TYR A 367 -24.52 8.52 -14.57
N PRO A 368 -23.88 8.47 -15.74
CA PRO A 368 -24.05 7.36 -16.66
C PRO A 368 -23.74 6.00 -16.02
N GLN A 369 -24.41 4.94 -16.48
CA GLN A 369 -24.37 3.60 -15.89
C GLN A 369 -22.94 3.03 -15.70
N ASN A 370 -21.98 3.43 -16.54
CA ASN A 370 -20.58 2.98 -16.40
C ASN A 370 -19.86 3.56 -15.16
N TRP A 371 -20.47 4.51 -14.44
CA TRP A 371 -19.99 5.01 -13.16
C TRP A 371 -20.46 4.16 -11.97
N TRP A 372 -21.66 3.59 -12.08
CA TRP A 372 -22.38 2.98 -10.97
C TRP A 372 -21.56 1.86 -10.33
N ASN A 373 -21.29 2.02 -9.04
CA ASN A 373 -20.57 1.10 -8.19
C ASN A 373 -19.21 0.63 -8.76
N ARG A 374 -18.53 1.50 -9.52
CA ARG A 374 -17.35 1.13 -10.29
C ARG A 374 -16.22 2.14 -10.26
N ILE A 375 -16.53 3.43 -10.13
CA ILE A 375 -15.53 4.50 -10.14
C ILE A 375 -15.21 4.89 -8.70
N GLN A 376 -14.00 4.56 -8.26
CA GLN A 376 -13.42 5.07 -7.02
C GLN A 376 -12.76 6.43 -7.30
N MET A 377 -13.09 7.44 -6.52
CA MET A 377 -12.60 8.81 -6.65
C MET A 377 -11.58 9.07 -5.55
N VAL A 378 -10.34 9.39 -5.95
CA VAL A 378 -9.21 9.57 -5.04
C VAL A 378 -8.63 10.96 -5.23
N CYS A 379 -8.60 11.76 -4.18
CA CYS A 379 -8.02 13.09 -4.20
C CYS A 379 -6.48 13.02 -4.16
N GLY A 380 -5.86 13.88 -4.94
CA GLY A 380 -4.41 14.11 -4.99
C GLY A 380 -4.14 15.61 -4.82
N PRO A 381 -4.17 16.15 -3.58
CA PRO A 381 -4.05 17.59 -3.33
C PRO A 381 -2.73 18.18 -3.82
N THR A 382 -1.65 17.39 -3.86
CA THR A 382 -0.34 17.83 -4.38
C THR A 382 -0.30 17.96 -5.91
N GLY A 383 -1.29 17.38 -6.61
CA GLY A 383 -1.47 17.45 -8.05
C GLY A 383 -2.76 18.16 -8.48
N HIS A 384 -3.44 18.85 -7.56
CA HIS A 384 -4.61 19.69 -7.83
C HIS A 384 -5.78 18.91 -8.49
N LEU A 385 -5.97 17.63 -8.15
CA LEU A 385 -6.90 16.73 -8.86
C LEU A 385 -7.64 15.73 -7.98
N VAL A 386 -8.74 15.19 -8.53
CA VAL A 386 -9.46 14.00 -8.10
C VAL A 386 -9.36 12.96 -9.21
N GLY A 387 -8.58 11.92 -9.00
CA GLY A 387 -8.40 10.82 -9.95
C GLY A 387 -9.56 9.82 -9.90
N SER A 388 -9.88 9.22 -11.05
CA SER A 388 -10.93 8.19 -11.20
C SER A 388 -10.33 6.82 -11.48
N PHE A 389 -10.44 5.94 -10.50
CA PHE A 389 -9.97 4.57 -10.56
C PHE A 389 -11.13 3.64 -10.93
N VAL A 390 -11.04 3.01 -12.10
CA VAL A 390 -12.03 2.02 -12.55
C VAL A 390 -11.76 0.71 -11.84
N LEU A 391 -12.66 0.31 -10.96
CA LEU A 391 -12.59 -0.96 -10.25
C LEU A 391 -13.00 -2.12 -11.15
N LYS A 392 -12.26 -3.22 -11.07
CA LYS A 392 -12.57 -4.48 -11.75
C LYS A 392 -12.36 -5.65 -10.78
N LYS A 393 -13.38 -6.50 -10.65
CA LYS A 393 -13.27 -7.76 -9.89
C LYS A 393 -12.15 -8.63 -10.48
N ASP A 394 -11.33 -9.21 -9.60
CA ASP A 394 -10.28 -10.17 -9.93
C ASP A 394 -10.30 -11.28 -8.88
N GLY A 395 -11.02 -12.36 -9.20
CA GLY A 395 -11.39 -13.36 -8.20
C GLY A 395 -12.21 -12.74 -7.06
N ALA A 396 -11.84 -13.06 -5.83
CA ALA A 396 -12.35 -12.46 -4.59
C ALA A 396 -11.66 -11.12 -4.25
N ASN A 397 -10.67 -10.69 -5.05
CA ASN A 397 -9.98 -9.41 -4.93
C ASN A 397 -10.45 -8.41 -6.01
N TYR A 398 -9.75 -7.27 -6.10
CA TYR A 398 -9.96 -6.24 -7.12
C TYR A 398 -8.64 -5.81 -7.74
N THR A 399 -8.73 -5.32 -8.98
CA THR A 399 -7.73 -4.48 -9.63
C THR A 399 -8.35 -3.12 -9.93
N SER A 400 -7.54 -2.07 -10.04
CA SER A 400 -7.99 -0.74 -10.42
C SER A 400 -7.08 -0.09 -11.46
N HIS A 401 -7.67 0.75 -12.32
CA HIS A 401 -6.96 1.48 -13.36
C HIS A 401 -7.28 2.98 -13.27
N ASN A 402 -6.26 3.82 -13.15
CA ASN A 402 -6.43 5.28 -13.17
C ASN A 402 -6.77 5.74 -14.60
N ALA A 403 -8.06 5.95 -14.87
CA ALA A 403 -8.55 6.12 -16.23
C ALA A 403 -8.63 7.59 -16.69
N PHE A 404 -8.99 8.50 -15.77
CA PHE A 404 -9.19 9.93 -16.03
C PHE A 404 -9.28 10.69 -14.69
N ASN A 405 -9.38 12.03 -14.73
CA ASN A 405 -9.68 12.82 -13.54
C ASN A 405 -11.18 13.19 -13.49
N THR A 406 -11.83 13.00 -12.35
CA THR A 406 -13.18 13.50 -12.10
C THR A 406 -13.20 15.03 -12.13
N ALA A 407 -12.16 15.63 -11.55
CA ALA A 407 -11.88 17.06 -11.58
C ALA A 407 -10.37 17.26 -11.47
N ALA A 408 -9.83 18.24 -12.17
CA ALA A 408 -8.46 18.71 -11.97
C ALA A 408 -8.40 20.21 -12.24
N SER A 409 -7.42 20.92 -11.70
CA SER A 409 -7.34 22.38 -11.80
C SER A 409 -5.94 22.85 -12.14
N ILE A 410 -5.85 24.00 -12.81
CA ILE A 410 -4.61 24.77 -13.04
C ILE A 410 -4.42 25.90 -11.99
N ASP A 411 -5.34 26.05 -11.03
CA ASP A 411 -5.17 26.99 -9.92
C ASP A 411 -4.29 26.35 -8.84
N ASP A 412 -3.12 26.93 -8.61
CA ASP A 412 -2.07 26.48 -7.67
C ASP A 412 -2.53 26.23 -6.23
N TRP A 413 -3.65 26.85 -5.84
CA TRP A 413 -4.21 26.72 -4.50
C TRP A 413 -5.16 25.53 -4.37
N THR A 414 -5.62 24.95 -5.48
CA THR A 414 -6.62 23.88 -5.49
C THR A 414 -6.08 22.64 -4.78
N ALA A 415 -6.68 22.23 -3.67
CA ALA A 415 -6.22 21.10 -2.88
C ALA A 415 -7.41 20.24 -2.43
N PRO A 416 -8.01 19.45 -3.34
CA PRO A 416 -9.07 18.52 -2.97
C PRO A 416 -8.52 17.51 -1.96
N ILE A 417 -9.22 17.33 -0.85
CA ILE A 417 -8.81 16.38 0.21
C ILE A 417 -9.85 15.31 0.51
N MET A 418 -11.09 15.51 0.07
CA MET A 418 -12.19 14.56 0.24
C MET A 418 -13.15 14.67 -0.94
N SER A 419 -13.59 13.53 -1.44
CA SER A 419 -14.67 13.42 -2.41
C SER A 419 -15.69 12.40 -1.94
N GLU A 420 -16.98 12.71 -2.03
CA GLU A 420 -18.08 11.85 -1.59
C GLU A 420 -19.26 11.91 -2.55
N VAL A 421 -20.15 10.91 -2.48
CA VAL A 421 -21.46 10.97 -3.15
C VAL A 421 -22.48 11.53 -2.14
N GLY A 422 -23.03 12.70 -2.45
CA GLY A 422 -23.97 13.39 -1.57
C GLY A 422 -25.39 12.82 -1.62
N PRO A 423 -26.30 13.33 -0.76
CA PRO A 423 -27.71 12.94 -0.72
C PRO A 423 -28.47 13.24 -2.01
N ASP A 424 -27.97 14.19 -2.80
CA ASP A 424 -28.49 14.55 -4.12
C ASP A 424 -27.97 13.64 -5.25
N GLY A 425 -27.19 12.60 -4.95
CA GLY A 425 -26.66 11.62 -5.89
C GLY A 425 -25.52 12.11 -6.79
N ASN A 426 -25.00 13.31 -6.50
CA ASN A 426 -23.90 13.94 -7.21
C ASN A 426 -22.58 13.78 -6.43
N VAL A 427 -21.46 14.01 -7.11
CA VAL A 427 -20.13 13.99 -6.46
C VAL A 427 -19.85 15.36 -5.85
N TRP A 428 -19.46 15.35 -4.57
CA TRP A 428 -19.08 16.54 -3.81
C TRP A 428 -17.57 16.50 -3.56
N ILE A 429 -16.91 17.65 -3.64
CA ILE A 429 -15.47 17.81 -3.42
C ILE A 429 -15.28 18.84 -2.31
N LEU A 430 -14.56 18.42 -1.26
CA LEU A 430 -14.04 19.29 -0.21
C LEU A 430 -12.64 19.75 -0.63
N ASP A 431 -12.51 21.03 -0.93
CA ASP A 431 -11.26 21.67 -1.33
C ASP A 431 -10.68 22.47 -0.16
N TRP A 432 -9.50 22.05 0.28
CA TRP A 432 -8.72 22.70 1.33
C TRP A 432 -8.21 24.08 0.91
N TYR A 433 -8.18 24.36 -0.39
CA TYR A 433 -7.75 25.60 -1.05
C TYR A 433 -6.54 26.26 -0.39
N ASN A 434 -5.36 25.68 -0.55
CA ASN A 434 -4.13 26.13 0.10
C ASN A 434 -2.93 25.94 -0.81
N TYR A 435 -2.08 26.96 -0.87
CA TYR A 435 -0.83 26.90 -1.60
C TYR A 435 0.19 25.93 -0.96
N ILE A 436 0.19 25.83 0.38
CA ILE A 436 1.11 24.96 1.13
C ILE A 436 0.34 23.84 1.83
N VAL A 437 0.39 22.64 1.22
CA VAL A 437 -0.30 21.43 1.72
C VAL A 437 0.66 20.37 2.23
N GLN A 438 1.95 20.45 1.93
CA GLN A 438 2.92 19.42 2.27
C GLN A 438 3.27 19.47 3.76
N HIS A 439 3.60 18.30 4.34
CA HIS A 439 3.80 18.13 5.78
C HIS A 439 5.26 17.84 6.13
N ASN A 440 5.82 16.77 5.57
CA ASN A 440 7.18 16.30 5.76
C ASN A 440 7.71 15.68 4.44
N PRO A 441 9.04 15.45 4.28
CA PRO A 441 10.13 15.93 5.14
C PRO A 441 10.21 17.46 5.22
N THR A 442 10.94 17.98 6.21
CA THR A 442 11.13 19.44 6.36
C THR A 442 12.10 19.97 5.30
N PRO A 443 11.70 20.92 4.44
CA PRO A 443 12.58 21.46 3.41
C PRO A 443 13.75 22.26 3.98
N ASN A 444 14.81 22.44 3.20
CA ASN A 444 15.97 23.24 3.58
C ASN A 444 15.58 24.67 3.99
N GLY A 445 16.06 25.14 5.13
CA GLY A 445 15.77 26.48 5.66
C GLY A 445 14.48 26.56 6.49
N PHE A 446 13.70 25.49 6.58
CA PHE A 446 12.49 25.41 7.40
C PHE A 446 12.74 24.62 8.69
N LYS A 447 11.80 24.71 9.64
CA LYS A 447 11.84 23.97 10.90
C LYS A 447 10.60 23.10 11.03
N THR A 448 10.78 21.89 11.57
CA THR A 448 9.66 21.01 11.93
C THR A 448 8.93 21.58 13.14
N GLY A 449 7.63 21.81 13.00
CA GLY A 449 6.74 22.29 14.05
C GLY A 449 6.24 21.18 14.96
N LYS A 450 5.40 21.55 15.93
CA LYS A 450 4.89 20.64 16.97
C LYS A 450 4.02 19.50 16.45
N GLY A 451 3.35 19.69 15.31
CA GLY A 451 2.53 18.67 14.67
C GLY A 451 3.29 17.80 13.67
N ALA A 452 4.62 17.82 13.71
CA ALA A 452 5.53 17.19 12.76
C ALA A 452 5.46 17.75 11.32
N ALA A 453 4.72 18.84 11.09
CA ALA A 453 4.71 19.59 9.83
C ALA A 453 5.74 20.70 9.86
N TYR A 454 6.41 20.99 8.74
CA TYR A 454 7.26 22.17 8.69
C TYR A 454 6.43 23.47 8.84
N GLU A 455 7.02 24.44 9.55
CA GLU A 455 6.43 25.76 9.81
C GLU A 455 6.63 26.69 8.61
N SER A 456 5.58 27.37 8.15
CA SER A 456 5.64 28.38 7.10
C SER A 456 4.57 29.44 7.33
N ASP A 457 4.94 30.72 7.17
CA ASP A 457 4.01 31.86 7.21
C ASP A 457 3.11 31.96 5.97
N LEU A 458 3.40 31.18 4.92
CA LEU A 458 2.59 31.09 3.70
C LEU A 458 1.47 30.04 3.78
N ARG A 459 1.43 29.22 4.85
CA ARG A 459 0.37 28.21 5.03
C ARG A 459 -0.94 28.88 5.41
N ASP A 460 -1.90 28.88 4.48
CA ASP A 460 -3.18 29.55 4.69
C ASP A 460 -4.07 28.81 5.69
N LYS A 461 -4.92 29.57 6.39
CA LYS A 461 -5.90 29.09 7.38
C LYS A 461 -7.31 29.63 7.14
N ARG A 462 -7.53 30.35 6.03
CA ARG A 462 -8.71 31.20 5.82
C ARG A 462 -9.66 30.67 4.75
N PHE A 463 -9.13 30.16 3.65
CA PHE A 463 -9.94 29.84 2.48
C PHE A 463 -10.41 28.39 2.45
N ALA A 464 -11.62 28.12 1.97
CA ALA A 464 -12.26 26.82 2.10
C ALA A 464 -13.39 26.71 1.10
N ARG A 465 -13.48 25.61 0.34
CA ARG A 465 -14.50 25.48 -0.70
C ARG A 465 -15.12 24.11 -0.75
N VAL A 466 -16.40 24.10 -1.11
CA VAL A 466 -17.16 22.89 -1.40
C VAL A 466 -17.73 23.04 -2.79
N TYR A 467 -17.39 22.10 -3.65
CA TYR A 467 -17.92 22.02 -5.01
C TYR A 467 -18.84 20.81 -5.15
N ARG A 468 -19.86 20.95 -6.00
CA ARG A 468 -20.65 19.83 -6.51
C ARG A 468 -20.35 19.64 -7.97
N LEU A 469 -20.34 18.39 -8.41
CA LEU A 469 -20.22 18.03 -9.80
C LEU A 469 -21.61 17.61 -10.29
N LEU A 470 -22.19 18.38 -11.20
CA LEU A 470 -23.54 18.13 -11.72
C LEU A 470 -23.47 17.60 -13.15
N PRO A 471 -24.45 16.79 -13.60
CA PRO A 471 -24.60 16.47 -15.02
C PRO A 471 -24.73 17.74 -15.86
N SER A 472 -24.03 17.78 -17.00
CA SER A 472 -24.05 18.90 -17.96
C SER A 472 -25.41 19.05 -18.66
N ASP A 473 -26.11 17.94 -18.90
CA ASP A 473 -27.47 17.91 -19.43
C ASP A 473 -28.44 17.31 -18.40
N PRO A 474 -29.17 18.14 -17.63
CA PRO A 474 -30.12 17.67 -16.63
C PRO A 474 -31.31 16.89 -17.23
N SER A 475 -31.56 17.01 -18.54
CA SER A 475 -32.68 16.33 -19.22
C SER A 475 -32.30 14.94 -19.73
N ALA A 476 -31.00 14.70 -19.98
CA ALA A 476 -30.45 13.39 -20.34
C ALA A 476 -30.32 12.45 -19.12
N THR A 477 -30.26 13.03 -17.92
CA THR A 477 -30.21 12.31 -16.65
C THR A 477 -31.59 12.31 -16.00
N LYS A 478 -32.20 11.14 -15.77
CA LYS A 478 -33.26 11.06 -14.75
C LYS A 478 -32.59 11.37 -13.40
N LEU A 479 -32.75 12.59 -12.89
CA LEU A 479 -32.46 12.89 -11.48
C LEU A 479 -33.39 12.01 -10.66
N SER A 480 -32.92 10.83 -10.22
CA SER A 480 -33.77 9.87 -9.50
C SER A 480 -33.76 10.13 -8.00
N SER A 481 -32.67 10.69 -7.46
CA SER A 481 -32.56 11.06 -6.04
C SER A 481 -33.09 12.47 -5.79
N THR A 482 -34.16 12.56 -5.01
CA THR A 482 -34.58 13.82 -4.38
C THR A 482 -34.02 13.87 -2.96
N THR A 483 -33.69 15.07 -2.46
CA THR A 483 -33.33 15.22 -1.05
C THR A 483 -34.52 14.81 -0.18
N GLN A 484 -34.31 13.86 0.73
CA GLN A 484 -35.33 13.34 1.64
C GLN A 484 -35.18 13.96 3.03
N GLN A 485 -36.26 13.96 3.81
CA GLN A 485 -36.24 14.30 5.24
C GLN A 485 -36.64 13.05 6.01
N LEU A 486 -35.65 12.32 6.54
CA LEU A 486 -35.88 11.02 7.18
C LEU A 486 -35.96 11.09 8.71
N ALA A 487 -35.64 12.23 9.33
CA ALA A 487 -35.67 12.37 10.79
C ALA A 487 -37.02 11.93 11.39
N ASP A 488 -38.12 12.38 10.79
CA ASP A 488 -39.50 12.12 11.23
C ASP A 488 -40.24 11.08 10.37
N ALA A 489 -39.56 10.44 9.42
CA ALA A 489 -40.17 9.42 8.56
C ALA A 489 -40.66 8.23 9.39
N SER A 490 -41.80 7.63 9.05
CA SER A 490 -42.31 6.41 9.67
C SER A 490 -41.47 5.17 9.30
N ASP A 491 -41.53 4.11 10.09
CA ASP A 491 -40.76 2.89 9.82
C ASP A 491 -41.15 2.26 8.46
N ALA A 492 -42.41 2.40 8.04
CA ALA A 492 -42.86 1.99 6.71
C ALA A 492 -42.21 2.81 5.57
N GLU A 493 -42.04 4.12 5.77
CA GLU A 493 -41.32 4.98 4.82
C GLU A 493 -39.82 4.64 4.80
N LEU A 494 -39.20 4.40 5.96
CA LEU A 494 -37.80 3.96 6.03
C LEU A 494 -37.58 2.63 5.32
N VAL A 495 -38.46 1.64 5.49
CA VAL A 495 -38.40 0.37 4.76
C VAL A 495 -38.50 0.60 3.24
N ALA A 496 -39.37 1.51 2.78
CA ALA A 496 -39.46 1.85 1.37
C ALA A 496 -38.17 2.52 0.85
N THR A 497 -37.53 3.38 1.65
CA THR A 497 -36.26 4.06 1.32
C THR A 497 -35.08 3.09 1.20
N LEU A 498 -35.14 1.86 1.72
CA LEU A 498 -34.11 0.83 1.46
C LEU A 498 -33.99 0.47 -0.03
N ALA A 499 -34.97 0.83 -0.87
CA ALA A 499 -34.94 0.65 -2.31
C ALA A 499 -34.50 1.92 -3.09
N ASP A 500 -34.08 2.99 -2.41
CA ASP A 500 -33.65 4.23 -3.05
C ASP A 500 -32.42 4.03 -3.95
N ASP A 501 -32.29 4.80 -5.02
CA ASP A 501 -31.16 4.74 -5.95
C ASP A 501 -29.86 5.31 -5.35
N ASN A 502 -29.92 6.04 -4.23
CA ASN A 502 -28.77 6.61 -3.55
C ASN A 502 -28.40 5.79 -2.29
N PHE A 503 -27.16 5.32 -2.26
CA PHE A 503 -26.62 4.57 -1.14
C PHE A 503 -26.65 5.33 0.20
N PHE A 504 -26.52 6.65 0.19
CA PHE A 504 -26.67 7.46 1.40
C PHE A 504 -28.05 7.28 2.06
N TRP A 505 -29.12 7.38 1.27
CA TRP A 505 -30.48 7.26 1.78
C TRP A 505 -30.79 5.86 2.29
N ARG A 506 -30.33 4.82 1.57
CA ARG A 506 -30.48 3.43 2.03
C ARG A 506 -29.76 3.16 3.35
N ARG A 507 -28.51 3.61 3.49
CA ARG A 507 -27.75 3.47 4.75
C ARG A 507 -28.38 4.24 5.89
N THR A 508 -28.88 5.44 5.61
CA THR A 508 -29.55 6.29 6.62
C THR A 508 -30.85 5.63 7.10
N ALA A 509 -31.68 5.11 6.19
CA ALA A 509 -32.91 4.42 6.54
C ALA A 509 -32.65 3.13 7.33
N GLN A 510 -31.66 2.32 6.93
CA GLN A 510 -31.20 1.16 7.70
C GLN A 510 -30.76 1.55 9.12
N ARG A 511 -29.90 2.56 9.26
CA ARG A 511 -29.44 3.08 10.55
C ARG A 511 -30.62 3.49 11.43
N LEU A 512 -31.56 4.29 10.90
CA LEU A 512 -32.70 4.79 11.66
C LEU A 512 -33.65 3.67 12.11
N LEU A 513 -33.91 2.66 11.29
CA LEU A 513 -34.71 1.48 11.68
C LEU A 513 -34.08 0.75 12.88
N ILE A 514 -32.75 0.59 12.88
CA ILE A 514 -32.01 -0.07 13.97
C ILE A 514 -31.98 0.82 15.22
N GLU A 515 -31.67 2.11 15.08
CA GLU A 515 -31.61 3.06 16.20
C GLU A 515 -32.95 3.18 16.96
N ARG A 516 -34.06 3.01 16.24
CA ARG A 516 -35.44 3.03 16.77
C ARG A 516 -35.89 1.66 17.31
N ASN A 517 -35.10 0.61 17.10
CA ASN A 517 -35.48 -0.78 17.38
C ASN A 517 -36.84 -1.12 16.73
N ALA A 518 -36.97 -0.88 15.42
CA ALA A 518 -38.20 -1.10 14.66
C ALA A 518 -38.51 -2.60 14.47
N ASP A 519 -39.02 -3.23 15.53
CA ASP A 519 -39.23 -4.69 15.64
C ASP A 519 -40.71 -5.12 15.60
N ASP A 520 -41.61 -4.22 15.19
CA ASP A 520 -43.02 -4.57 15.02
C ASP A 520 -43.23 -5.54 13.85
N ALA A 521 -44.27 -6.36 13.95
CA ALA A 521 -44.51 -7.44 12.99
C ALA A 521 -44.68 -6.96 11.53
N ALA A 522 -45.28 -5.77 11.31
CA ALA A 522 -45.50 -5.27 9.96
C ALA A 522 -44.18 -4.84 9.30
N THR A 523 -43.30 -4.17 10.07
CA THR A 523 -41.96 -3.80 9.63
C THR A 523 -41.10 -5.03 9.34
N LEU A 524 -41.07 -6.00 10.26
CA LEU A 524 -40.31 -7.23 10.08
C LEU A 524 -40.78 -8.05 8.87
N ASP A 525 -42.10 -8.18 8.68
CA ASP A 525 -42.65 -8.87 7.52
C ASP A 525 -42.30 -8.15 6.21
N ALA A 526 -42.33 -6.82 6.19
CA ALA A 526 -41.95 -6.02 5.02
C ALA A 526 -40.46 -6.20 4.66
N LEU A 527 -39.56 -6.21 5.65
CA LEU A 527 -38.14 -6.49 5.45
C LEU A 527 -37.92 -7.89 4.86
N VAL A 528 -38.60 -8.91 5.39
CA VAL A 528 -38.53 -10.27 4.84
C VAL A 528 -39.05 -10.33 3.40
N GLN A 529 -40.12 -9.59 3.07
CA GLN A 529 -40.60 -9.52 1.69
C GLN A 529 -39.58 -8.85 0.76
N LEU A 530 -38.92 -7.76 1.19
CA LEU A 530 -37.84 -7.15 0.42
C LEU A 530 -36.70 -8.14 0.17
N ALA A 531 -36.24 -8.85 1.21
CA ALA A 531 -35.18 -9.85 1.07
C ALA A 531 -35.50 -10.99 0.08
N LYS A 532 -36.80 -11.29 -0.12
CA LYS A 532 -37.28 -12.33 -1.05
C LYS A 532 -37.41 -11.86 -2.50
N GLN A 533 -37.47 -10.56 -2.75
CA GLN A 533 -37.56 -10.02 -4.11
C GLN A 533 -36.38 -10.50 -4.94
N GLN A 534 -36.60 -10.78 -6.23
CA GLN A 534 -35.58 -11.29 -7.14
C GLN A 534 -35.17 -10.27 -8.20
N ASP A 535 -35.74 -9.05 -8.15
CA ASP A 535 -35.45 -8.01 -9.11
C ASP A 535 -34.04 -7.46 -8.88
N VAL A 536 -33.31 -7.23 -9.97
CA VAL A 536 -31.98 -6.62 -9.97
C VAL A 536 -31.99 -5.37 -10.84
N ASP A 537 -31.13 -4.41 -10.48
CA ASP A 537 -30.90 -3.22 -11.26
C ASP A 537 -30.12 -3.49 -12.55
N ALA A 538 -29.84 -2.43 -13.32
CA ALA A 538 -29.15 -2.56 -14.60
C ALA A 538 -27.70 -3.07 -14.52
N ILE A 539 -27.09 -3.08 -13.32
CA ILE A 539 -25.75 -3.64 -13.08
C ILE A 539 -25.81 -4.99 -12.33
N GLY A 540 -26.99 -5.55 -12.12
CA GLY A 540 -27.20 -6.87 -11.53
C GLY A 540 -27.23 -6.88 -9.99
N LEU A 541 -27.32 -5.71 -9.35
CA LEU A 541 -27.43 -5.60 -7.89
C LEU A 541 -28.89 -5.62 -7.44
N ALA A 542 -29.15 -6.11 -6.24
CA ALA A 542 -30.43 -5.95 -5.55
C ALA A 542 -30.23 -5.23 -4.20
N PRO A 543 -29.99 -3.91 -4.20
CA PRO A 543 -29.67 -3.16 -2.98
C PRO A 543 -30.74 -3.28 -1.89
N ALA A 544 -32.02 -3.22 -2.24
CA ALA A 544 -33.12 -3.36 -1.29
C ALA A 544 -33.09 -4.68 -0.53
N SER A 545 -32.87 -5.80 -1.24
CA SER A 545 -32.77 -7.13 -0.62
C SER A 545 -31.55 -7.25 0.31
N MET A 546 -30.40 -6.66 -0.06
CA MET A 546 -29.21 -6.63 0.80
C MET A 546 -29.46 -5.81 2.07
N HIS A 547 -29.94 -4.57 1.91
CA HIS A 547 -30.24 -3.69 3.02
C HIS A 547 -31.31 -4.27 3.96
N ALA A 548 -32.30 -5.01 3.44
CA ALA A 548 -33.27 -5.69 4.28
C ALA A 548 -32.62 -6.77 5.18
N ILE A 549 -31.71 -7.58 4.63
CA ILE A 549 -30.95 -8.58 5.42
C ILE A 549 -30.06 -7.88 6.46
N TRP A 550 -29.33 -6.83 6.07
CA TRP A 550 -28.47 -6.08 7.00
C TRP A 550 -29.25 -5.34 8.10
N THR A 551 -30.46 -4.86 7.79
CA THR A 551 -31.35 -4.23 8.77
C THR A 551 -31.86 -5.27 9.77
N LEU A 552 -32.34 -6.43 9.29
CA LEU A 552 -32.75 -7.54 10.16
C LEU A 552 -31.59 -8.05 11.02
N ALA A 553 -30.37 -8.08 10.48
CA ALA A 553 -29.17 -8.47 11.22
C ALA A 553 -28.86 -7.48 12.36
N GLY A 554 -28.94 -6.17 12.11
CA GLY A 554 -28.75 -5.16 13.16
C GLY A 554 -29.84 -5.21 14.24
N LEU A 555 -31.11 -5.41 13.85
CA LEU A 555 -32.21 -5.55 14.81
C LEU A 555 -32.11 -6.83 15.66
N ALA A 556 -31.55 -7.91 15.11
CA ALA A 556 -31.43 -9.20 15.82
C ALA A 556 -30.43 -9.16 16.99
N GLU A 557 -29.54 -8.17 17.03
CA GLU A 557 -28.53 -8.02 18.10
C GLU A 557 -29.16 -7.60 19.44
N ALA A 558 -30.39 -7.09 19.45
CA ALA A 558 -31.15 -6.80 20.67
C ALA A 558 -31.69 -8.06 21.40
N GLU A 559 -31.22 -9.26 21.03
CA GLU A 559 -31.65 -10.57 21.56
C GLU A 559 -33.16 -10.85 21.43
N ASN A 560 -33.84 -10.22 20.47
CA ASN A 560 -35.25 -10.46 20.20
C ASN A 560 -35.45 -11.72 19.35
N GLY A 561 -36.02 -12.78 19.94
CA GLY A 561 -36.25 -14.05 19.27
C GLY A 561 -37.11 -13.97 17.99
N ALA A 562 -38.10 -13.07 17.94
CA ALA A 562 -38.93 -12.90 16.74
C ALA A 562 -38.14 -12.30 15.57
N VAL A 563 -37.22 -11.37 15.85
CA VAL A 563 -36.33 -10.78 14.83
C VAL A 563 -35.34 -11.82 14.33
N ALA A 564 -34.76 -12.64 15.22
CA ALA A 564 -33.85 -13.72 14.84
C ALA A 564 -34.53 -14.75 13.92
N GLU A 565 -35.80 -15.10 14.17
CA GLU A 565 -36.59 -15.97 13.27
C GLU A 565 -36.79 -15.34 11.88
N LYS A 566 -37.06 -14.02 11.82
CA LYS A 566 -37.24 -13.29 10.56
C LYS A 566 -35.95 -13.12 9.78
N LEU A 567 -34.83 -12.88 10.46
CA LEU A 567 -33.50 -12.90 9.84
C LEU A 567 -33.20 -14.27 9.25
N ALA A 568 -33.45 -15.36 9.99
CA ALA A 568 -33.26 -16.71 9.49
C ALA A 568 -34.12 -17.00 8.25
N GLU A 569 -35.38 -16.55 8.24
CA GLU A 569 -36.27 -16.64 7.08
C GLU A 569 -35.72 -15.88 5.86
N ALA A 570 -35.21 -14.66 6.07
CA ALA A 570 -34.60 -13.83 5.02
C ALA A 570 -33.32 -14.46 4.46
N CYS A 571 -32.42 -14.96 5.32
CA CYS A 571 -31.19 -15.64 4.91
C CYS A 571 -31.48 -16.91 4.08
N SER A 572 -32.44 -17.73 4.51
CA SER A 572 -32.84 -18.93 3.75
C SER A 572 -33.35 -18.60 2.34
N ALA A 573 -34.10 -17.50 2.19
CA ALA A 573 -34.50 -17.02 0.86
C ALA A 573 -33.30 -16.49 0.07
N GLY A 574 -32.41 -15.76 0.73
CA GLY A 574 -31.22 -15.15 0.15
C GLY A 574 -30.21 -16.13 -0.44
N PHE A 575 -30.10 -17.36 0.08
CA PHE A 575 -29.15 -18.37 -0.43
C PHE A 575 -29.32 -18.69 -1.93
N ASN A 576 -30.54 -18.63 -2.46
CA ASN A 576 -30.83 -18.93 -3.87
C ASN A 576 -31.14 -17.67 -4.70
N HIS A 577 -30.85 -16.48 -4.17
CA HIS A 577 -31.16 -15.22 -4.82
C HIS A 577 -30.33 -15.03 -6.11
N VAL A 578 -30.91 -14.42 -7.15
CA VAL A 578 -30.24 -14.23 -8.45
C VAL A 578 -28.96 -13.37 -8.37
N SER A 579 -28.99 -12.31 -7.56
CA SER A 579 -27.85 -11.42 -7.30
C SER A 579 -26.85 -12.05 -6.32
N SER A 580 -25.59 -12.17 -6.73
CA SER A 580 -24.52 -12.75 -5.87
C SER A 580 -24.28 -11.97 -4.56
N PRO A 581 -24.36 -10.62 -4.52
CA PRO A 581 -24.19 -9.90 -3.26
C PRO A 581 -25.28 -10.19 -2.22
N VAL A 582 -26.52 -10.49 -2.64
CA VAL A 582 -27.57 -10.94 -1.72
C VAL A 582 -27.25 -12.32 -1.15
N ARG A 583 -26.74 -13.25 -1.96
CA ARG A 583 -26.26 -14.56 -1.47
C ARG A 583 -25.11 -14.39 -0.46
N GLY A 584 -24.18 -13.48 -0.74
CA GLY A 584 -23.09 -13.09 0.15
C GLY A 584 -23.57 -12.51 1.48
N ALA A 585 -24.51 -11.56 1.46
CA ALA A 585 -25.12 -11.01 2.65
C ALA A 585 -25.87 -12.07 3.46
N ALA A 586 -26.65 -12.93 2.78
CA ALA A 586 -27.42 -13.99 3.42
C ALA A 586 -26.52 -14.98 4.19
N VAL A 587 -25.39 -15.43 3.60
CA VAL A 587 -24.48 -16.34 4.28
C VAL A 587 -23.68 -15.66 5.40
N ALA A 588 -23.28 -14.39 5.22
CA ALA A 588 -22.54 -13.64 6.23
C ALA A 588 -23.33 -13.46 7.53
N PHE A 589 -24.65 -13.30 7.45
CA PHE A 589 -25.52 -13.02 8.61
C PHE A 589 -26.47 -14.16 9.00
N CYS A 590 -26.40 -15.33 8.33
CA CYS A 590 -27.23 -16.48 8.72
C CYS A 590 -26.85 -17.02 10.10
N ALA A 591 -27.81 -17.64 10.78
CA ALA A 591 -27.56 -18.31 12.05
C ALA A 591 -26.60 -19.51 11.87
N ASP A 592 -25.84 -19.87 12.91
CA ASP A 592 -24.87 -20.99 12.85
C ASP A 592 -25.51 -22.29 12.34
N GLY A 593 -26.76 -22.56 12.71
CA GLY A 593 -27.50 -23.75 12.26
C GLY A 593 -27.88 -23.75 10.76
N GLN A 594 -27.82 -22.61 10.07
CA GLN A 594 -28.19 -22.48 8.65
C GLN A 594 -26.98 -22.56 7.70
N ILE A 595 -25.76 -22.56 8.21
CA ILE A 595 -24.55 -22.62 7.37
C ILE A 595 -24.57 -23.92 6.52
N ALA A 596 -25.05 -25.03 7.08
CA ALA A 596 -25.20 -26.29 6.34
C ALA A 596 -26.19 -26.17 5.16
N ASP A 597 -27.26 -25.39 5.32
CA ASP A 597 -28.22 -25.12 4.24
C ASP A 597 -27.60 -24.22 3.16
N ALA A 598 -26.80 -23.22 3.55
CA ALA A 598 -26.03 -22.39 2.62
C ALA A 598 -25.07 -23.24 1.77
N ILE A 599 -24.33 -24.17 2.39
CA ILE A 599 -23.45 -25.08 1.67
C ILE A 599 -24.23 -26.02 0.75
N LYS A 600 -25.36 -26.56 1.21
CA LYS A 600 -26.24 -27.41 0.40
C LYS A 600 -26.82 -26.66 -0.80
N ALA A 601 -27.03 -25.35 -0.68
CA ALA A 601 -27.41 -24.47 -1.78
C ALA A 601 -26.25 -24.16 -2.75
N GLY A 602 -25.02 -24.63 -2.47
CA GLY A 602 -23.87 -24.54 -3.37
C GLY A 602 -22.98 -23.32 -3.17
N LEU A 603 -23.16 -22.55 -2.10
CA LEU A 603 -22.51 -21.24 -1.91
C LEU A 603 -20.99 -21.35 -1.72
N ALA A 604 -20.49 -22.48 -1.22
CA ALA A 604 -19.06 -22.75 -1.12
C ALA A 604 -18.37 -22.95 -2.49
N GLN A 605 -19.15 -23.20 -3.55
CA GLN A 605 -18.70 -23.36 -4.95
C GLN A 605 -19.42 -22.39 -5.87
N ASP A 606 -19.92 -21.26 -5.34
CA ASP A 606 -20.68 -20.27 -6.09
C ASP A 606 -19.89 -19.75 -7.29
N VAL A 607 -20.57 -19.36 -8.36
CA VAL A 607 -19.92 -18.77 -9.55
C VAL A 607 -19.23 -17.43 -9.24
N ASP A 608 -19.66 -16.71 -8.20
CA ASP A 608 -19.00 -15.49 -7.73
C ASP A 608 -18.02 -15.83 -6.58
N PRO A 609 -16.70 -15.64 -6.78
CA PRO A 609 -15.69 -15.81 -5.73
C PRO A 609 -15.98 -15.05 -4.43
N LYS A 610 -16.69 -13.91 -4.48
CA LYS A 610 -17.05 -13.17 -3.27
C LYS A 610 -18.05 -13.93 -2.38
N VAL A 611 -18.93 -14.73 -2.97
CA VAL A 611 -19.88 -15.59 -2.22
C VAL A 611 -19.14 -16.78 -1.62
N GLN A 612 -18.20 -17.38 -2.37
CA GLN A 612 -17.30 -18.41 -1.83
C GLN A 612 -16.51 -17.87 -0.63
N LEU A 613 -15.94 -16.66 -0.75
CA LEU A 613 -15.23 -15.96 0.31
C LEU A 613 -16.11 -15.81 1.57
N ALA A 614 -17.29 -15.20 1.43
CA ALA A 614 -18.21 -15.02 2.56
C ALA A 614 -18.60 -16.36 3.22
N THR A 615 -18.77 -17.41 2.41
CA THR A 615 -19.09 -18.76 2.91
C THR A 615 -17.93 -19.37 3.70
N LEU A 616 -16.70 -19.30 3.17
CA LEU A 616 -15.50 -19.82 3.84
C LEU A 616 -15.21 -19.07 5.15
N LEU A 617 -15.36 -17.75 5.15
CA LEU A 617 -15.22 -16.94 6.37
C LEU A 617 -16.30 -17.29 7.39
N ARG A 618 -17.55 -17.49 6.96
CA ARG A 618 -18.63 -17.90 7.85
C ARG A 618 -18.40 -19.28 8.46
N VAL A 619 -17.80 -20.20 7.70
CA VAL A 619 -17.36 -21.51 8.21
C VAL A 619 -16.26 -21.33 9.26
N ALA A 620 -15.30 -20.45 9.02
CA ALA A 620 -14.23 -20.14 9.98
C ALA A 620 -14.76 -19.50 11.28
N ASP A 621 -15.88 -18.77 11.24
CA ASP A 621 -16.55 -18.23 12.43
C ASP A 621 -17.26 -19.31 13.29
N GLY A 622 -17.53 -20.49 12.72
CA GLY A 622 -18.38 -21.53 13.32
C GLY A 622 -17.75 -22.20 14.55
N ARG A 623 -18.38 -22.03 15.73
CA ARG A 623 -18.04 -22.70 17.00
C ARG A 623 -18.71 -24.07 17.20
N SER A 624 -19.23 -24.69 16.14
CA SER A 624 -19.95 -25.98 16.23
C SER A 624 -19.33 -27.06 15.35
N ASP A 625 -19.32 -28.29 15.87
CA ASP A 625 -18.76 -29.52 15.27
C ASP A 625 -19.38 -29.95 13.91
N SER A 626 -20.14 -29.11 13.20
CA SER A 626 -21.26 -29.60 12.38
C SER A 626 -21.42 -29.12 10.94
N VAL A 627 -20.47 -28.45 10.27
CA VAL A 627 -20.83 -27.83 8.97
C VAL A 627 -19.98 -28.19 7.72
N LEU A 628 -18.65 -28.20 7.76
CA LEU A 628 -17.84 -28.75 6.67
C LEU A 628 -16.82 -29.74 7.22
N LYS A 629 -16.91 -31.00 6.79
CA LYS A 629 -15.89 -32.00 7.12
C LYS A 629 -14.62 -31.72 6.34
N GLY A 630 -13.47 -32.11 6.90
CA GLY A 630 -12.18 -31.94 6.24
C GLY A 630 -12.10 -32.48 4.81
N GLU A 631 -12.86 -33.53 4.45
CA GLU A 631 -12.88 -34.02 3.06
C GLU A 631 -13.52 -33.02 2.08
N THR A 632 -14.51 -32.24 2.53
CA THR A 632 -15.16 -31.23 1.69
C THR A 632 -14.24 -30.04 1.49
N LEU A 633 -13.56 -29.60 2.55
CA LEU A 633 -12.55 -28.53 2.47
C LEU A 633 -11.39 -28.95 1.56
N ALA A 634 -10.93 -30.19 1.64
CA ALA A 634 -9.91 -30.72 0.73
C ALA A 634 -10.37 -30.68 -0.74
N ALA A 635 -11.62 -31.04 -1.02
CA ALA A 635 -12.17 -30.99 -2.38
C ALA A 635 -12.28 -29.56 -2.94
N LEU A 636 -12.64 -28.58 -2.11
CA LEU A 636 -12.79 -27.17 -2.50
C LEU A 636 -11.47 -26.55 -2.99
N LEU A 637 -10.33 -26.99 -2.43
CA LEU A 637 -9.03 -26.38 -2.70
C LEU A 637 -8.69 -26.31 -4.20
N THR A 638 -9.05 -27.34 -4.97
CA THR A 638 -8.79 -27.39 -6.42
C THR A 638 -9.57 -26.35 -7.23
N GLY A 639 -10.73 -25.90 -6.74
CA GLY A 639 -11.59 -24.93 -7.43
C GLY A 639 -11.24 -23.47 -7.15
N ILE A 640 -10.34 -23.22 -6.18
CA ILE A 640 -9.99 -21.86 -5.70
C ILE A 640 -8.52 -21.51 -5.95
N THR A 641 -7.78 -22.34 -6.70
CA THR A 641 -6.37 -22.11 -7.00
C THR A 641 -6.16 -20.83 -7.82
N GLY A 642 -5.04 -20.15 -7.59
CA GLY A 642 -4.72 -18.88 -8.24
C GLY A 642 -5.41 -17.65 -7.62
N ASP A 643 -6.36 -17.84 -6.70
CA ASP A 643 -6.96 -16.75 -5.91
C ASP A 643 -6.43 -16.78 -4.47
N ASN A 644 -5.44 -15.93 -4.19
CA ASN A 644 -4.82 -15.88 -2.86
C ASN A 644 -5.78 -15.48 -1.74
N VAL A 645 -6.82 -14.70 -2.04
CA VAL A 645 -7.82 -14.29 -1.04
C VAL A 645 -8.69 -15.49 -0.67
N LEU A 646 -9.15 -16.26 -1.66
CA LEU A 646 -9.88 -17.50 -1.37
C LEU A 646 -9.03 -18.54 -0.68
N LEU A 647 -7.75 -18.68 -1.04
CA LEU A 647 -6.82 -19.58 -0.36
C LEU A 647 -6.59 -19.17 1.11
N ASP A 648 -6.51 -17.87 1.40
CA ASP A 648 -6.43 -17.36 2.77
C ASP A 648 -7.71 -17.69 3.56
N ALA A 649 -8.90 -17.44 2.98
CA ALA A 649 -10.17 -17.78 3.63
C ALA A 649 -10.36 -19.29 3.81
N TRP A 650 -9.93 -20.09 2.84
CA TRP A 650 -9.93 -21.55 2.92
C TRP A 650 -8.99 -22.05 4.02
N THR A 651 -7.85 -21.39 4.23
CA THR A 651 -6.91 -21.74 5.32
C THR A 651 -7.57 -21.49 6.68
N ALA A 652 -8.26 -20.35 6.84
CA ALA A 652 -9.02 -20.05 8.05
C ALA A 652 -10.15 -21.07 8.29
N ALA A 653 -10.91 -21.42 7.25
CA ALA A 653 -11.96 -22.45 7.34
C ALA A 653 -11.38 -23.84 7.66
N SER A 654 -10.25 -24.21 7.06
CA SER A 654 -9.59 -25.51 7.28
C SER A 654 -8.97 -25.64 8.67
N ALA A 655 -8.71 -24.52 9.35
CA ALA A 655 -8.24 -24.52 10.72
C ALA A 655 -9.29 -25.02 11.73
N THR A 656 -10.59 -25.07 11.36
CA THR A 656 -11.63 -25.63 12.24
C THR A 656 -11.58 -27.16 12.33
N ASP A 657 -11.05 -27.84 11.30
CA ASP A 657 -10.83 -29.30 11.27
C ASP A 657 -9.55 -29.65 10.48
N PRO A 658 -8.36 -29.30 11.02
CA PRO A 658 -7.11 -29.36 10.26
C PRO A 658 -6.67 -30.80 9.99
N VAL A 659 -6.93 -31.74 10.91
CA VAL A 659 -6.48 -33.15 10.77
C VAL A 659 -7.20 -33.82 9.61
N ALA A 660 -8.54 -33.79 9.60
CA ALA A 660 -9.31 -34.43 8.54
C ALA A 660 -9.02 -33.77 7.18
N THR A 661 -8.83 -32.45 7.16
CA THR A 661 -8.49 -31.72 5.93
C THR A 661 -7.12 -32.16 5.38
N ILE A 662 -6.08 -32.19 6.21
CA ILE A 662 -4.72 -32.60 5.80
C ILE A 662 -4.72 -34.05 5.33
N VAL A 663 -5.37 -34.96 6.05
CA VAL A 663 -5.45 -36.38 5.67
C VAL A 663 -6.17 -36.54 4.33
N ALA A 664 -7.32 -35.87 4.13
CA ALA A 664 -8.05 -35.92 2.87
C ALA A 664 -7.25 -35.33 1.70
N LEU A 665 -6.51 -34.25 1.92
CA LEU A 665 -5.63 -33.66 0.91
C LEU A 665 -4.51 -34.61 0.49
N SER A 666 -3.95 -35.39 1.42
CA SER A 666 -2.92 -36.39 1.09
C SER A 666 -3.41 -37.49 0.14
N GLN A 667 -4.73 -37.64 0.00
CA GLN A 667 -5.41 -38.63 -0.84
C GLN A 667 -6.03 -38.01 -2.11
N THR A 668 -5.99 -36.68 -2.24
CA THR A 668 -6.61 -35.93 -3.35
C THR A 668 -5.60 -35.71 -4.49
N ASP A 669 -6.06 -35.72 -5.74
CA ASP A 669 -5.21 -35.35 -6.89
C ASP A 669 -5.02 -33.82 -6.95
N LEU A 670 -3.86 -33.34 -6.50
CA LEU A 670 -3.54 -31.92 -6.38
C LEU A 670 -2.66 -31.37 -7.51
N LYS A 671 -2.55 -32.06 -8.65
CA LYS A 671 -1.68 -31.63 -9.78
C LYS A 671 -1.92 -30.21 -10.30
N GLN A 672 -3.12 -29.65 -10.06
CA GLN A 672 -3.48 -28.29 -10.49
C GLN A 672 -3.09 -27.21 -9.48
N VAL A 673 -2.76 -27.57 -8.24
CA VAL A 673 -2.30 -26.63 -7.21
C VAL A 673 -0.77 -26.61 -7.26
N SER A 674 -0.15 -25.43 -7.17
CA SER A 674 1.31 -25.39 -7.10
C SER A 674 1.78 -25.97 -5.76
N GLN A 675 2.88 -26.73 -5.80
CA GLN A 675 3.46 -27.33 -4.59
C GLN A 675 3.80 -26.27 -3.54
N ARG A 676 4.27 -25.10 -3.99
CA ARG A 676 4.59 -23.97 -3.12
C ARG A 676 3.36 -23.45 -2.37
N GLU A 677 2.25 -23.21 -3.06
CA GLU A 677 1.02 -22.74 -2.40
C GLU A 677 0.51 -23.78 -1.40
N LEU A 678 0.53 -25.07 -1.77
CA LEU A 678 0.18 -26.16 -0.85
C LEU A 678 1.06 -26.14 0.40
N ASP A 679 2.38 -26.08 0.23
CA ASP A 679 3.31 -26.12 1.34
C ASP A 679 3.11 -24.94 2.29
N GLU A 680 2.89 -23.73 1.74
CA GLU A 680 2.59 -22.54 2.51
C GLU A 680 1.31 -22.72 3.36
N ARG A 681 0.23 -23.33 2.82
CA ARG A 681 -1.03 -23.52 3.57
C ARG A 681 -0.98 -24.68 4.56
N ILE A 682 -0.41 -25.81 4.17
CA ILE A 682 -0.31 -27.00 5.03
C ILE A 682 0.64 -26.75 6.20
N SER A 683 1.71 -25.97 6.00
CA SER A 683 2.59 -25.56 7.09
C SER A 683 1.82 -24.77 8.16
N VAL A 684 0.96 -23.83 7.75
CA VAL A 684 0.12 -23.05 8.65
C VAL A 684 -0.88 -23.94 9.41
N LEU A 685 -1.60 -24.83 8.73
CA LEU A 685 -2.57 -25.73 9.37
C LEU A 685 -1.90 -26.70 10.36
N SER A 686 -0.71 -27.19 10.02
CA SER A 686 0.04 -28.11 10.87
C SER A 686 0.61 -27.41 12.11
N GLU A 687 1.09 -26.18 11.95
CA GLU A 687 1.50 -25.35 13.10
C GLU A 687 0.32 -24.99 14.00
N HIS A 688 -0.82 -24.63 13.40
CA HIS A 688 -2.07 -24.36 14.11
C HIS A 688 -2.52 -25.56 14.95
N LEU A 689 -2.52 -26.76 14.36
CA LEU A 689 -2.85 -27.99 15.05
C LEU A 689 -1.92 -28.25 16.24
N ALA A 690 -0.60 -28.10 16.06
CA ALA A 690 0.37 -28.30 17.13
C ALA A 690 0.14 -27.35 18.31
N ARG A 691 -0.04 -26.05 18.03
CA ARG A 691 -0.26 -25.01 19.06
C ARG A 691 -1.57 -25.24 19.82
N ASN A 692 -2.56 -25.83 19.17
CA ASN A 692 -3.82 -26.26 19.79
C ASN A 692 -3.74 -27.62 20.51
N ARG A 693 -2.53 -28.10 20.83
CA ARG A 693 -2.27 -29.26 21.70
C ARG A 693 -2.97 -30.55 21.22
N PRO A 694 -2.49 -31.16 20.13
CA PRO A 694 -3.17 -32.30 19.50
C PRO A 694 -3.21 -33.52 20.43
N THR A 695 -4.29 -34.30 20.33
CA THR A 695 -4.46 -35.55 21.07
C THR A 695 -3.69 -36.70 20.42
N ALA A 696 -3.49 -37.80 21.16
CA ALA A 696 -2.89 -39.02 20.60
C ALA A 696 -3.65 -39.57 19.39
N ASP A 697 -4.99 -39.46 19.39
CA ASP A 697 -5.83 -39.90 18.26
C ASP A 697 -5.60 -39.03 17.02
N GLN A 698 -5.49 -37.71 17.18
CA GLN A 698 -5.21 -36.79 16.08
C GLN A 698 -3.83 -37.03 15.47
N VAL A 699 -2.80 -37.24 16.31
CA VAL A 699 -1.45 -37.61 15.83
C VAL A 699 -1.49 -38.96 15.10
N THR A 700 -2.26 -39.93 15.62
CA THR A 700 -2.40 -41.25 14.99
C THR A 700 -3.09 -41.17 13.63
N GLN A 701 -4.09 -40.29 13.47
CA GLN A 701 -4.70 -40.02 12.15
C GLN A 701 -3.70 -39.43 11.16
N LEU A 702 -2.86 -38.47 11.58
CA LEU A 702 -1.82 -37.91 10.68
C LEU A 702 -0.78 -38.94 10.24
N LEU A 703 -0.50 -39.96 11.07
CA LEU A 703 0.41 -41.05 10.69
C LEU A 703 -0.11 -41.89 9.51
N SER A 704 -1.40 -41.78 9.15
CA SER A 704 -1.93 -42.44 7.94
C SER A 704 -1.51 -41.76 6.63
N ILE A 705 -0.89 -40.58 6.68
CA ILE A 705 -0.36 -39.89 5.50
C ILE A 705 0.81 -40.71 4.95
N ASP A 706 0.71 -41.09 3.67
CA ASP A 706 1.76 -41.79 2.95
C ASP A 706 3.10 -41.07 3.14
N PRO A 707 4.16 -41.75 3.63
CA PRO A 707 5.44 -41.11 3.84
C PRO A 707 6.08 -40.53 2.58
N ASN A 708 5.68 -40.99 1.40
CA ASN A 708 6.12 -40.49 0.11
C ASN A 708 5.18 -39.42 -0.48
N SER A 709 4.13 -39.03 0.25
CA SER A 709 3.28 -37.89 -0.13
C SER A 709 4.09 -36.60 -0.16
N ALA A 710 3.80 -35.74 -1.13
CA ALA A 710 4.40 -34.41 -1.23
C ALA A 710 4.11 -33.53 0.00
N LEU A 711 3.04 -33.82 0.75
CA LEU A 711 2.66 -33.05 1.94
C LEU A 711 3.40 -33.49 3.21
N ALA A 712 3.97 -34.70 3.21
CA ALA A 712 4.39 -35.35 4.45
C ALA A 712 5.48 -34.59 5.20
N VAL A 713 6.50 -34.08 4.48
CA VAL A 713 7.59 -33.28 5.09
C VAL A 713 7.03 -31.98 5.67
N THR A 714 6.15 -31.31 4.94
CA THR A 714 5.53 -30.04 5.35
C THR A 714 4.67 -30.19 6.60
N VAL A 715 3.89 -31.28 6.70
CA VAL A 715 3.06 -31.57 7.87
C VAL A 715 3.90 -31.70 9.13
N TRP A 716 4.93 -32.55 9.10
CA TRP A 716 5.77 -32.76 10.28
C TRP A 716 6.60 -31.54 10.64
N SER A 717 7.11 -30.81 9.64
CA SER A 717 7.86 -29.57 9.88
C SER A 717 6.99 -28.49 10.50
N GLY A 718 5.74 -28.36 10.06
CA GLY A 718 4.77 -27.43 10.66
C GLY A 718 4.39 -27.82 12.09
N LEU A 719 4.15 -29.11 12.34
CA LEU A 719 3.92 -29.61 13.69
C LEU A 719 5.11 -29.33 14.62
N ALA A 720 6.33 -29.58 14.16
CA ALA A 720 7.56 -29.32 14.92
C ALA A 720 7.72 -27.85 15.28
N LYS A 721 7.42 -26.96 14.33
CA LYS A 721 7.49 -25.52 14.54
C LYS A 721 6.51 -25.03 15.62
N GLY A 722 5.31 -25.61 15.69
CA GLY A 722 4.26 -25.20 16.63
C GLY A 722 4.16 -26.02 17.92
N TRP A 723 4.97 -27.07 18.10
CA TRP A 723 4.76 -28.04 19.19
C TRP A 723 5.02 -27.40 20.57
N PRO A 724 4.05 -27.41 21.51
CA PRO A 724 4.24 -26.84 22.82
C PRO A 724 5.33 -27.58 23.59
N ARG A 725 6.27 -26.83 24.20
CA ARG A 725 7.45 -27.39 24.88
C ARG A 725 7.10 -28.34 26.03
N ASP A 726 5.97 -28.10 26.69
CA ASP A 726 5.47 -28.86 27.83
C ASP A 726 4.56 -30.04 27.43
N LEU A 727 4.19 -30.14 26.15
CA LEU A 727 3.29 -31.18 25.68
C LEU A 727 4.06 -32.46 25.36
N VAL A 728 3.81 -33.50 26.16
CA VAL A 728 4.20 -34.88 25.87
C VAL A 728 2.93 -35.67 25.60
N VAL A 729 2.87 -36.34 24.45
CA VAL A 729 1.74 -37.21 24.05
C VAL A 729 2.21 -38.65 24.16
N LYS A 730 1.40 -39.54 24.71
CA LYS A 730 1.71 -40.97 24.70
C LYS A 730 0.91 -41.65 23.60
N LEU A 731 1.60 -42.06 22.53
CA LEU A 731 0.96 -42.77 21.43
C LEU A 731 0.61 -44.22 21.79
N PRO A 732 -0.48 -44.76 21.22
CA PRO A 732 -0.80 -46.18 21.33
C PRO A 732 0.25 -47.06 20.61
N ALA A 733 0.32 -48.34 20.96
CA ALA A 733 1.42 -49.22 20.58
C ALA A 733 1.56 -49.42 19.06
N ASP A 734 0.45 -49.43 18.33
CA ASP A 734 0.36 -49.48 16.88
C ASP A 734 0.86 -48.18 16.23
N ALA A 735 0.48 -47.02 16.76
CA ALA A 735 1.00 -45.72 16.29
C ALA A 735 2.50 -45.59 16.55
N GLN A 736 3.00 -46.05 17.70
CA GLN A 736 4.43 -46.11 17.96
C GLN A 736 5.17 -47.04 16.99
N ALA A 737 4.55 -48.16 16.59
CA ALA A 737 5.10 -49.05 15.58
C ALA A 737 5.16 -48.36 14.21
N ALA A 738 4.11 -47.65 13.82
CA ALA A 738 4.08 -46.89 12.56
C ALA A 738 5.19 -45.83 12.47
N VAL A 739 5.48 -45.12 13.57
CA VAL A 739 6.61 -44.19 13.63
C VAL A 739 7.93 -44.92 13.40
N ARG A 740 8.18 -46.03 14.10
CA ARG A 740 9.41 -46.83 13.94
C ARG A 740 9.58 -47.38 12.53
N ASP A 741 8.52 -47.93 11.96
CA ASP A 741 8.53 -48.50 10.61
C ASP A 741 8.90 -47.43 9.56
N ARG A 742 8.44 -46.19 9.75
CA ARG A 742 8.79 -45.05 8.88
C ARG A 742 10.27 -44.66 8.95
N PHE A 743 10.92 -44.78 10.11
CA PHE A 743 12.37 -44.57 10.22
C PHE A 743 13.18 -45.71 9.59
N LEU A 744 12.71 -46.95 9.72
CA LEU A 744 13.39 -48.15 9.19
C LEU A 744 13.18 -48.34 7.68
N ALA A 745 12.12 -47.77 7.11
CA ALA A 745 11.82 -47.85 5.70
C ALA A 745 12.90 -47.18 4.83
N LYS A 746 13.42 -47.91 3.83
CA LYS A 746 14.51 -47.43 2.96
C LYS A 746 14.04 -46.48 1.87
N ASP A 747 12.77 -46.55 1.52
CA ASP A 747 12.11 -45.76 0.49
C ASP A 747 11.58 -44.40 1.01
N VAL A 748 11.58 -44.19 2.32
CA VAL A 748 11.21 -42.91 2.94
C VAL A 748 12.40 -41.95 2.95
N SER A 749 12.18 -40.73 2.48
CA SER A 749 13.25 -39.71 2.41
C SER A 749 13.77 -39.30 3.80
N VAL A 750 15.04 -38.89 3.86
CA VAL A 750 15.66 -38.46 5.12
C VAL A 750 15.02 -37.18 5.63
N GLU A 751 14.60 -36.28 4.75
CA GLU A 751 13.87 -35.05 5.10
C GLU A 751 12.59 -35.37 5.87
N ASN A 752 11.88 -36.41 5.46
CA ASN A 752 10.66 -36.87 6.12
C ASN A 752 10.95 -37.44 7.52
N LYS A 753 12.00 -38.29 7.62
CA LYS A 753 12.47 -38.85 8.90
C LYS A 753 12.93 -37.76 9.86
N ALA A 754 13.66 -36.76 9.37
CA ALA A 754 14.10 -35.62 10.17
C ALA A 754 12.91 -34.75 10.63
N ALA A 755 11.96 -34.47 9.73
CA ALA A 755 10.80 -33.66 10.05
C ALA A 755 9.91 -34.32 11.12
N ILE A 756 9.63 -35.63 11.02
CA ILE A 756 8.85 -36.34 12.04
C ILE A 756 9.63 -36.50 13.35
N LEU A 757 10.95 -36.66 13.30
CA LEU A 757 11.77 -36.77 14.51
C LEU A 757 11.69 -35.53 15.40
N ALA A 758 11.64 -34.35 14.78
CA ALA A 758 11.55 -33.08 15.49
C ALA A 758 10.34 -32.98 16.45
N VAL A 759 9.33 -33.84 16.27
CA VAL A 759 8.18 -34.01 17.18
C VAL A 759 8.10 -35.36 17.86
N ALA A 760 8.67 -36.42 17.28
CA ALA A 760 8.52 -37.80 17.77
C ALA A 760 9.16 -38.04 19.15
N ASP A 761 10.19 -37.28 19.54
CA ASP A 761 10.75 -37.29 20.91
C ASP A 761 9.66 -36.98 21.96
N LYS A 762 8.68 -36.15 21.60
CA LYS A 762 7.55 -35.76 22.47
C LYS A 762 6.43 -36.80 22.51
N TRP A 763 6.56 -37.91 21.77
CA TRP A 763 5.52 -38.92 21.61
C TRP A 763 5.76 -40.22 22.42
N SER A 764 6.83 -40.24 23.23
CA SER A 764 7.23 -41.40 24.06
C SER A 764 7.38 -42.70 23.23
N VAL A 765 8.02 -42.62 22.07
CA VAL A 765 8.26 -43.76 21.18
C VAL A 765 9.44 -44.59 21.68
N ASP A 766 9.20 -45.86 22.01
CA ASP A 766 10.26 -46.77 22.48
C ASP A 766 11.37 -46.95 21.43
N ASN A 767 12.64 -46.94 21.89
CA ASN A 767 13.87 -47.17 21.09
C ASN A 767 14.15 -46.15 19.96
N LEU A 768 13.61 -44.93 20.06
CA LEU A 768 13.84 -43.90 19.04
C LEU A 768 15.29 -43.39 19.01
N ASP A 769 15.87 -43.08 20.17
CA ASP A 769 17.22 -42.49 20.29
C ASP A 769 18.33 -43.32 19.62
N SER A 770 18.26 -44.65 19.72
CA SER A 770 19.24 -45.53 19.08
C SER A 770 19.15 -45.47 17.55
N ILE A 771 17.94 -45.44 17.00
CA ILE A 771 17.70 -45.36 15.55
C ILE A 771 18.16 -44.01 15.01
N VAL A 772 17.88 -42.93 15.75
CA VAL A 772 18.31 -41.57 15.40
C VAL A 772 19.83 -41.45 15.36
N SER A 773 20.52 -42.01 16.37
CA SER A 773 21.98 -41.98 16.41
C SER A 773 22.59 -42.72 15.23
N GLU A 774 22.06 -43.89 14.86
CA GLU A 774 22.55 -44.68 13.72
C GLU A 774 22.40 -43.92 12.40
N ILE A 775 21.24 -43.30 12.16
CA ILE A 775 20.99 -42.51 10.95
C ILE A 775 21.85 -41.23 10.93
N GLN A 776 22.04 -40.57 12.07
CA GLN A 776 22.91 -39.40 12.15
C GLN A 776 24.36 -39.74 11.78
N ASP A 777 24.87 -40.91 12.22
CA ASP A 777 26.22 -41.36 11.89
C ASP A 777 26.40 -41.59 10.39
N GLU A 778 25.40 -42.16 9.71
CA GLU A 778 25.40 -42.34 8.26
C GLU A 778 25.42 -40.98 7.52
N LEU A 779 24.60 -40.03 7.97
CA LEU A 779 24.50 -38.70 7.35
C LEU A 779 25.75 -37.86 7.57
N LEU A 780 26.32 -37.86 8.78
CA LEU A 780 27.58 -37.17 9.05
C LEU A 780 28.73 -37.79 8.25
N THR A 781 28.74 -39.12 8.09
CA THR A 781 29.71 -39.79 7.22
C THR A 781 29.58 -39.32 5.77
N SER A 782 28.35 -39.19 5.26
CA SER A 782 28.10 -38.68 3.91
C SER A 782 28.45 -37.20 3.76
N ALA A 783 28.16 -36.36 4.77
CA ALA A 783 28.51 -34.94 4.77
C ALA A 783 30.04 -34.72 4.70
N LEU A 784 30.80 -35.59 5.35
CA LEU A 784 32.25 -35.53 5.44
C LEU A 784 32.97 -36.27 4.29
N ASP A 785 32.26 -37.02 3.43
CA ASP A 785 32.87 -37.73 2.30
C ASP A 785 33.35 -36.74 1.22
N GLN A 786 34.65 -36.54 1.14
CA GLN A 786 35.27 -35.63 0.17
C GLN A 786 35.11 -36.10 -1.29
N ASN A 787 34.71 -37.34 -1.53
CA ASN A 787 34.48 -37.88 -2.87
C ASN A 787 33.03 -37.68 -3.34
N ALA A 788 32.12 -37.31 -2.44
CA ALA A 788 30.73 -37.02 -2.77
C ALA A 788 30.56 -35.60 -3.35
N GLU A 789 29.53 -35.41 -4.17
CA GLU A 789 29.19 -34.08 -4.70
C GLU A 789 28.87 -33.10 -3.56
N THR A 790 29.26 -31.83 -3.74
CA THR A 790 29.10 -30.81 -2.68
C THR A 790 27.64 -30.63 -2.25
N GLU A 791 26.70 -30.71 -3.19
CA GLU A 791 25.27 -30.63 -2.90
C GLU A 791 24.80 -31.79 -2.00
N THR A 792 25.17 -33.03 -2.35
CA THR A 792 24.89 -34.22 -1.52
C THR A 792 25.44 -34.09 -0.12
N ARG A 793 26.68 -33.59 0.01
CA ARG A 793 27.32 -33.38 1.32
C ARG A 793 26.60 -32.34 2.16
N LEU A 794 26.21 -31.21 1.56
CA LEU A 794 25.51 -30.13 2.26
C LEU A 794 24.08 -30.53 2.65
N THR A 795 23.41 -31.31 1.82
CA THR A 795 22.11 -31.89 2.14
C THR A 795 22.22 -32.86 3.32
N ALA A 796 23.20 -33.77 3.28
CA ALA A 796 23.44 -34.70 4.40
C ALA A 796 23.83 -33.96 5.69
N TRP A 797 24.60 -32.87 5.59
CA TRP A 797 24.96 -31.99 6.71
C TRP A 797 23.73 -31.34 7.35
N ASP A 798 22.89 -30.70 6.53
CA ASP A 798 21.67 -30.06 7.01
C ASP A 798 20.72 -31.08 7.65
N GLN A 799 20.55 -32.25 7.01
CA GLN A 799 19.76 -33.34 7.53
C GLN A 799 20.30 -33.88 8.87
N ALA A 800 21.62 -34.08 9.00
CA ALA A 800 22.24 -34.60 10.23
C ALA A 800 22.05 -33.66 11.42
N ILE A 801 22.16 -32.34 11.20
CA ILE A 801 21.94 -31.33 12.25
C ILE A 801 20.47 -31.29 12.64
N ARG A 802 19.55 -31.27 11.66
CA ARG A 802 18.11 -31.25 11.94
C ARG A 802 17.64 -32.51 12.65
N LEU A 803 18.22 -33.66 12.34
CA LEU A 803 17.88 -34.94 12.94
C LEU A 803 18.24 -34.97 14.44
N ALA A 804 19.43 -34.52 14.84
CA ALA A 804 19.79 -34.47 16.25
C ALA A 804 20.58 -33.19 16.61
N PRO A 805 19.90 -32.05 16.84
CA PRO A 805 20.52 -30.73 16.95
C PRO A 805 21.34 -30.51 18.23
N ALA A 806 21.12 -31.31 19.27
CA ALA A 806 21.87 -31.29 20.53
C ALA A 806 23.04 -32.30 20.55
N SER A 807 23.28 -33.01 19.44
CA SER A 807 24.30 -34.06 19.38
C SER A 807 25.71 -33.46 19.44
N PRO A 808 26.58 -33.88 20.39
CA PRO A 808 27.96 -33.40 20.45
C PRO A 808 28.78 -33.75 19.20
N LYS A 809 28.34 -34.75 18.42
CA LYS A 809 28.95 -35.14 17.13
C LYS A 809 28.97 -33.99 16.11
N ILE A 810 28.05 -33.01 16.23
CA ILE A 810 28.01 -31.83 15.36
C ILE A 810 29.27 -30.98 15.53
N LEU A 811 29.82 -30.86 16.74
CA LEU A 811 31.05 -30.10 16.97
C LEU A 811 32.21 -30.74 16.20
N GLU A 812 32.43 -32.04 16.39
CA GLU A 812 33.51 -32.78 15.73
C GLU A 812 33.41 -32.72 14.19
N ALA A 813 32.19 -32.78 13.66
CA ALA A 813 31.95 -32.70 12.23
C ALA A 813 32.06 -31.26 11.67
N THR A 814 31.78 -30.23 12.48
CA THR A 814 31.90 -28.81 12.07
C THR A 814 33.34 -28.47 11.69
N GLU A 815 34.31 -28.91 12.50
CA GLU A 815 35.75 -28.69 12.24
C GLU A 815 36.21 -29.34 10.94
N GLN A 816 35.69 -30.55 10.67
CA GLN A 816 36.07 -31.32 9.49
C GLN A 816 35.38 -30.84 8.21
N LEU A 817 34.19 -30.23 8.31
CA LEU A 817 33.44 -29.73 7.16
C LEU A 817 33.83 -28.31 6.77
N LEU A 818 33.96 -27.39 7.73
CA LEU A 818 34.23 -25.97 7.47
C LEU A 818 35.73 -25.71 7.28
N THR A 819 36.30 -26.28 6.23
CA THR A 819 37.72 -26.14 5.90
C THR A 819 37.94 -25.10 4.78
N PRO A 820 39.19 -24.61 4.58
CA PRO A 820 39.52 -23.69 3.49
C PRO A 820 39.26 -24.24 2.08
N GLN A 821 39.05 -25.55 1.94
CA GLN A 821 38.75 -26.21 0.67
C GLN A 821 37.28 -26.10 0.26
N LEU A 822 36.39 -25.77 1.21
CA LEU A 822 34.98 -25.55 0.91
C LEU A 822 34.81 -24.21 0.19
N THR A 823 33.99 -24.17 -0.86
CA THR A 823 33.70 -22.90 -1.54
C THR A 823 32.96 -21.96 -0.58
N PRO A 824 33.12 -20.63 -0.70
CA PRO A 824 32.43 -19.69 0.18
C PRO A 824 30.91 -19.89 0.21
N ALA A 825 30.28 -20.17 -0.93
CA ALA A 825 28.84 -20.46 -1.00
C ALA A 825 28.45 -21.70 -0.21
N ALA A 826 29.22 -22.79 -0.32
CA ALA A 826 29.00 -24.02 0.43
C ALA A 826 29.22 -23.82 1.94
N GLY A 827 30.24 -23.04 2.32
CA GLY A 827 30.51 -22.72 3.74
C GLY A 827 29.39 -21.90 4.38
N ILE A 828 28.83 -20.95 3.64
CA ILE A 828 27.69 -20.15 4.09
C ILE A 828 26.44 -21.03 4.24
N ALA A 829 26.20 -21.95 3.31
CA ALA A 829 25.10 -22.91 3.41
C ALA A 829 25.26 -23.82 4.66
N ALA A 830 26.46 -24.36 4.88
CA ALA A 830 26.75 -25.19 6.04
C ALA A 830 26.61 -24.44 7.37
N LEU A 831 27.06 -23.18 7.44
CA LEU A 831 26.90 -22.31 8.60
C LEU A 831 25.43 -21.98 8.88
N LYS A 832 24.62 -21.83 7.83
CA LYS A 832 23.18 -21.61 7.97
C LYS A 832 22.48 -22.80 8.64
N SER A 833 22.87 -24.04 8.32
CA SER A 833 22.33 -25.24 8.98
C SER A 833 22.66 -25.29 10.48
N LEU A 834 23.81 -24.76 10.89
CA LEU A 834 24.19 -24.66 12.32
C LEU A 834 23.27 -23.75 13.14
N GLN A 835 22.41 -22.94 12.52
CA GLN A 835 21.37 -22.20 13.25
C GLN A 835 20.34 -23.13 13.92
N ALA A 836 20.20 -24.37 13.45
CA ALA A 836 19.38 -25.38 14.12
C ALA A 836 20.11 -26.04 15.30
N ALA A 837 21.45 -26.01 15.33
CA ALA A 837 22.23 -26.67 16.37
C ALA A 837 22.05 -26.01 17.75
N ARG A 838 22.00 -26.85 18.79
CA ARG A 838 21.82 -26.51 20.21
C ARG A 838 22.88 -27.24 21.05
N VAL A 839 24.15 -27.10 20.65
CA VAL A 839 25.29 -27.76 21.30
C VAL A 839 26.19 -26.73 21.96
N ASP A 840 26.53 -26.97 23.23
CA ASP A 840 27.47 -26.13 23.98
C ASP A 840 28.86 -26.15 23.33
N GLY A 841 29.56 -25.02 23.34
CA GLY A 841 30.92 -24.89 22.75
C GLY A 841 30.97 -24.54 21.26
N LEU A 842 29.82 -24.53 20.57
CA LEU A 842 29.75 -24.17 19.14
C LEU A 842 30.24 -22.73 18.87
N SER A 843 29.88 -21.77 19.73
CA SER A 843 30.35 -20.37 19.64
C SER A 843 31.87 -20.27 19.59
N GLN A 844 32.55 -20.92 20.54
CA GLN A 844 34.01 -20.89 20.64
C GLN A 844 34.65 -21.54 19.42
N GLN A 845 34.12 -22.68 18.97
CA GLN A 845 34.63 -23.38 17.79
C GLN A 845 34.51 -22.53 16.51
N LEU A 846 33.40 -21.80 16.34
CA LEU A 846 33.23 -20.89 15.21
C LEU A 846 34.18 -19.69 15.28
N LEU A 847 34.44 -19.15 16.47
CA LEU A 847 35.43 -18.09 16.69
C LEU A 847 36.85 -18.56 16.33
N ASP A 848 37.21 -19.80 16.71
CA ASP A 848 38.52 -20.39 16.37
C ASP A 848 38.66 -20.61 14.86
N LEU A 849 37.62 -21.17 14.22
CA LEU A 849 37.57 -21.39 12.77
C LEU A 849 37.67 -20.09 11.98
N ARG A 850 37.16 -18.97 12.51
CA ARG A 850 37.20 -17.65 11.87
C ARG A 850 38.59 -17.25 11.38
N GLY A 851 39.64 -17.60 12.13
CA GLY A 851 41.03 -17.29 11.77
C GLY A 851 41.57 -18.09 10.58
N SER A 852 40.92 -19.21 10.23
CA SER A 852 41.34 -20.14 9.18
C SER A 852 40.49 -20.09 7.90
N VAL A 853 39.32 -19.45 7.93
CA VAL A 853 38.39 -19.38 6.79
C VAL A 853 38.51 -18.07 6.00
N GLY A 854 38.00 -18.06 4.76
CA GLY A 854 38.00 -16.87 3.91
C GLY A 854 37.16 -15.70 4.47
N PRO A 855 37.40 -14.45 4.03
CA PRO A 855 36.75 -13.24 4.58
C PRO A 855 35.22 -13.25 4.55
N GLN A 856 34.62 -13.83 3.50
CA GLN A 856 33.17 -13.92 3.34
C GLN A 856 32.54 -14.81 4.42
N LEU A 857 33.13 -15.97 4.67
CA LEU A 857 32.64 -16.90 5.70
C LEU A 857 32.93 -16.37 7.10
N SER A 858 34.09 -15.76 7.31
CA SER A 858 34.45 -15.06 8.55
C SER A 858 33.42 -13.98 8.93
N SER A 859 32.95 -13.19 7.96
CA SER A 859 31.88 -12.22 8.21
C SER A 859 30.54 -12.88 8.56
N GLN A 860 30.19 -14.01 7.95
CA GLN A 860 28.94 -14.71 8.24
C GLN A 860 28.97 -15.40 9.60
N ILE A 861 30.14 -15.84 10.07
CA ILE A 861 30.33 -16.30 11.46
C ILE A 861 30.00 -15.17 12.44
N LEU A 862 30.48 -13.94 12.21
CA LEU A 862 30.12 -12.80 13.06
C LEU A 862 28.61 -12.53 13.06
N THR A 863 27.95 -12.61 11.91
CA THR A 863 26.48 -12.50 11.83
C THR A 863 25.78 -13.62 12.62
N PHE A 864 26.29 -14.85 12.54
CA PHE A 864 25.78 -15.96 13.34
C PHE A 864 25.92 -15.69 14.84
N MET A 865 27.06 -15.16 15.29
CA MET A 865 27.26 -14.83 16.70
C MET A 865 26.25 -13.81 17.23
N LEU A 866 25.74 -12.91 16.37
CA LEU A 866 24.73 -11.92 16.73
C LEU A 866 23.30 -12.44 16.76
N SER A 867 23.06 -13.67 16.29
CA SER A 867 21.71 -14.23 16.19
C SER A 867 21.14 -14.70 17.52
N ARG A 868 21.98 -14.89 18.55
CA ARG A 868 21.57 -15.35 19.88
C ARG A 868 22.24 -14.55 20.99
N ASN A 869 21.54 -14.45 22.13
CA ASN A 869 22.02 -13.76 23.32
C ASN A 869 23.35 -14.36 23.83
N GLY A 870 23.43 -15.70 23.92
CA GLY A 870 24.63 -16.41 24.39
C GLY A 870 25.85 -16.20 23.50
N SER A 871 25.72 -16.43 22.19
CA SER A 871 26.82 -16.23 21.24
C SER A 871 27.23 -14.76 21.09
N THR A 872 26.32 -13.82 21.33
CA THR A 872 26.64 -12.39 21.33
C THR A 872 27.50 -12.03 22.55
N ALA A 873 27.19 -12.61 23.71
CA ALA A 873 28.02 -12.45 24.91
C ALA A 873 29.43 -13.01 24.67
N ASP A 874 29.54 -14.23 24.12
CA ASP A 874 30.83 -14.87 23.78
C ASP A 874 31.65 -14.00 22.80
N LEU A 875 30.98 -13.38 21.80
CA LEU A 875 31.63 -12.45 20.87
C LEU A 875 32.18 -11.20 21.58
N LEU A 876 31.43 -10.63 22.54
CA LEU A 876 31.90 -9.48 23.32
C LEU A 876 33.08 -9.84 24.22
N ASP A 877 33.10 -11.04 24.78
CA ASP A 877 34.25 -11.56 25.54
C ASP A 877 35.48 -11.70 24.64
N ALA A 878 35.34 -12.33 23.47
CA ALA A 878 36.40 -12.43 22.47
C ALA A 878 36.93 -11.05 22.01
N ILE A 879 36.06 -10.02 21.95
CA ILE A 879 36.48 -8.65 21.67
C ILE A 879 37.28 -8.05 22.84
N SER A 880 36.80 -8.24 24.07
CA SER A 880 37.48 -7.73 25.27
C SER A 880 38.87 -8.35 25.47
N GLU A 881 39.03 -9.61 25.08
CA GLU A 881 40.29 -10.36 25.12
C GLU A 881 41.21 -10.06 23.91
N GLY A 882 40.74 -9.27 22.94
CA GLY A 882 41.51 -8.91 21.75
C GLY A 882 41.61 -10.00 20.68
N GLN A 883 40.85 -11.08 20.81
CA GLN A 883 40.75 -12.15 19.80
C GLN A 883 40.01 -11.65 18.54
N VAL A 884 39.02 -10.77 18.73
CA VAL A 884 38.27 -10.09 17.66
C VAL A 884 38.40 -8.58 17.84
N ARG A 885 38.62 -7.83 16.77
CA ARG A 885 38.63 -6.36 16.86
C ARG A 885 37.21 -5.84 16.71
N PHE A 886 36.83 -4.85 17.51
CA PHE A 886 35.52 -4.20 17.38
C PHE A 886 35.27 -3.64 15.96
N THR A 887 36.34 -3.21 15.27
CA THR A 887 36.28 -2.72 13.88
C THR A 887 35.95 -3.79 12.84
N ASP A 888 36.04 -5.08 13.20
CA ASP A 888 35.70 -6.18 12.30
C ASP A 888 34.18 -6.33 12.08
N LEU A 889 33.36 -5.69 12.94
CA LEU A 889 31.89 -5.63 12.80
C LEU A 889 31.47 -4.54 11.80
N GLN A 890 30.41 -4.81 11.03
CA GLN A 890 29.76 -3.84 10.13
C GLN A 890 28.95 -2.78 10.92
N LEU A 891 28.59 -1.65 10.31
CA LEU A 891 27.90 -0.56 11.03
C LEU A 891 26.53 -0.97 11.58
N ASP A 892 25.76 -1.72 10.80
CA ASP A 892 24.46 -2.27 11.21
C ASP A 892 24.62 -3.25 12.39
N GLN A 893 25.63 -4.12 12.34
CA GLN A 893 25.97 -5.04 13.44
C GLN A 893 26.35 -4.29 14.72
N ARG A 894 27.17 -3.23 14.60
CA ARG A 894 27.54 -2.37 15.73
C ARG A 894 26.31 -1.69 16.34
N GLN A 895 25.43 -1.17 15.50
CA GLN A 895 24.18 -0.54 15.93
C GLN A 895 23.22 -1.55 16.55
N ALA A 896 23.18 -2.79 16.06
CA ALA A 896 22.35 -3.85 16.60
C ALA A 896 22.76 -4.19 18.05
N ILE A 897 24.05 -4.37 18.32
CA ILE A 897 24.55 -4.71 19.68
C ILE A 897 24.38 -3.53 20.65
N LEU A 898 24.57 -2.28 20.20
CA LEU A 898 24.32 -1.09 21.03
C LEU A 898 22.85 -0.98 21.47
N ASN A 899 21.93 -1.44 20.63
CA ASN A 899 20.49 -1.39 20.88
C ASN A 899 19.94 -2.75 21.35
N HIS A 900 20.81 -3.69 21.73
CA HIS A 900 20.46 -5.07 22.05
C HIS A 900 19.40 -5.16 23.17
N PRO A 901 18.41 -6.08 23.11
CA PRO A 901 17.35 -6.19 24.10
C PRO A 901 17.87 -6.56 25.51
N SER A 902 19.01 -7.23 25.60
CA SER A 902 19.76 -7.41 26.86
C SER A 902 20.54 -6.15 27.22
N ARG A 903 20.19 -5.53 28.36
CA ARG A 903 20.86 -4.33 28.89
C ARG A 903 22.33 -4.56 29.20
N ASP A 904 22.71 -5.78 29.60
CA ASP A 904 24.09 -6.14 29.89
C ASP A 904 24.96 -6.06 28.62
N ILE A 905 24.51 -6.73 27.55
CA ILE A 905 25.19 -6.73 26.24
C ILE A 905 25.30 -5.32 25.67
N ALA A 906 24.21 -4.55 25.69
CA ALA A 906 24.22 -3.17 25.21
C ALA A 906 25.21 -2.28 25.98
N SER A 907 25.29 -2.43 27.30
CA SER A 907 26.20 -1.67 28.15
C SER A 907 27.67 -2.05 27.89
N ARG A 908 27.96 -3.36 27.84
CA ARG A 908 29.30 -3.89 27.53
C ARG A 908 29.78 -3.42 26.16
N ALA A 909 28.92 -3.44 25.15
CA ALA A 909 29.26 -2.96 23.81
C ALA A 909 29.56 -1.46 23.78
N ALA A 910 28.77 -0.64 24.48
CA ALA A 910 29.00 0.80 24.60
C ALA A 910 30.33 1.14 25.30
N GLU A 911 30.69 0.40 26.37
CA GLU A 911 31.98 0.55 27.06
C GLU A 911 33.15 0.16 26.16
N LEU A 912 33.06 -0.98 25.48
CA LEU A 912 34.07 -1.43 24.53
C LEU A 912 34.29 -0.40 23.43
N MET A 913 33.23 0.11 22.80
CA MET A 913 33.33 1.15 21.78
C MET A 913 34.00 2.43 22.26
N LYS A 914 33.66 2.86 23.48
CA LYS A 914 34.26 4.05 24.08
C LYS A 914 35.76 3.84 24.31
N SER A 915 36.15 2.65 24.77
CA SER A 915 37.55 2.29 25.01
C SER A 915 38.37 2.16 23.72
N THR A 916 37.74 1.76 22.60
CA THR A 916 38.40 1.58 21.30
C THR A 916 38.29 2.80 20.38
N GLY A 917 37.65 3.89 20.83
CA GLY A 917 37.49 5.12 20.02
C GLY A 917 36.57 4.96 18.81
N THR A 918 35.69 3.96 18.80
CA THR A 918 34.78 3.63 17.68
C THR A 918 33.35 4.12 17.89
N MET A 919 33.11 4.91 18.94
CA MET A 919 31.81 5.49 19.25
C MET A 919 31.46 6.62 18.27
N VAL A 920 30.27 6.56 17.68
CA VAL A 920 29.73 7.59 16.78
C VAL A 920 29.40 8.85 17.58
N SER A 921 29.70 10.04 17.03
CA SER A 921 29.42 11.32 17.69
C SER A 921 27.93 11.50 17.99
N SER A 922 27.60 11.90 19.22
CA SER A 922 26.23 12.22 19.64
C SER A 922 25.71 13.55 19.09
N ASN A 923 26.58 14.44 18.61
CA ASN A 923 26.20 15.71 18.00
C ASN A 923 26.25 15.60 16.47
N ARG A 924 25.17 15.09 15.87
CA ARG A 924 25.07 14.91 14.40
C ARG A 924 25.02 16.24 13.64
N GLN A 925 24.44 17.30 14.21
CA GLN A 925 24.39 18.60 13.54
C GLN A 925 25.80 19.18 13.32
N ALA A 926 26.67 19.12 14.32
CA ALA A 926 28.05 19.57 14.17
C ALA A 926 28.82 18.77 13.10
N LEU A 927 28.49 17.47 12.94
CA LEU A 927 29.06 16.64 11.88
C LEU A 927 28.54 17.06 10.50
N VAL A 928 27.23 17.29 10.37
CA VAL A 928 26.63 17.81 9.13
C VAL A 928 27.29 19.11 8.72
N ASP A 929 27.46 20.06 9.64
CA ASP A 929 28.12 21.33 9.37
C ASP A 929 29.58 21.15 8.92
N GLN A 930 30.31 20.20 9.52
CA GLN A 930 31.70 19.87 9.18
C GLN A 930 31.85 19.22 7.78
N TRP A 931 30.85 18.46 7.37
CA TRP A 931 30.84 17.72 6.12
C TRP A 931 30.13 18.46 4.99
N MET A 932 29.36 19.50 5.28
CA MET A 932 28.65 20.30 4.27
C MET A 932 29.55 20.76 3.10
N PRO A 933 30.82 21.19 3.30
CA PRO A 933 31.69 21.55 2.18
C PRO A 933 31.96 20.42 1.18
N VAL A 934 31.70 19.15 1.53
CA VAL A 934 31.83 18.00 0.62
C VAL A 934 30.84 18.08 -0.54
N THR A 935 29.69 18.75 -0.35
CA THR A 935 28.66 18.86 -1.40
C THR A 935 29.14 19.70 -2.58
N GLU A 936 30.12 20.58 -2.36
CA GLU A 936 30.73 21.45 -3.36
C GLU A 936 31.97 20.81 -4.00
N MET A 937 32.46 19.67 -3.48
CA MET A 937 33.60 18.95 -4.06
C MET A 937 33.20 18.27 -5.38
N PRO A 938 34.09 18.27 -6.40
CA PRO A 938 33.89 17.45 -7.59
C PRO A 938 33.91 15.97 -7.20
N GLY A 939 33.02 15.17 -7.78
CA GLY A 939 32.94 13.74 -7.51
C GLY A 939 32.92 12.89 -8.77
N ASP A 940 33.59 11.74 -8.71
CA ASP A 940 33.64 10.73 -9.76
C ASP A 940 32.44 9.77 -9.62
N VAL A 941 31.65 9.68 -10.69
CA VAL A 941 30.41 8.89 -10.71
C VAL A 941 30.69 7.40 -10.71
N VAL A 942 31.76 6.95 -11.38
CA VAL A 942 32.13 5.53 -11.43
C VAL A 942 32.54 5.04 -10.04
N ASN A 943 33.33 5.85 -9.34
CA ASN A 943 33.65 5.60 -7.93
C ASN A 943 32.38 5.70 -7.06
N GLY A 944 31.48 6.63 -7.35
CA GLY A 944 30.19 6.75 -6.67
C GLY A 944 29.31 5.51 -6.83
N VAL A 945 29.24 4.90 -8.01
CA VAL A 945 28.58 3.59 -8.23
C VAL A 945 29.22 2.52 -7.35
N ALA A 946 30.55 2.50 -7.25
CA ALA A 946 31.26 1.55 -6.41
C ALA A 946 30.93 1.76 -4.92
N MET A 947 30.86 3.01 -4.46
CA MET A 947 30.45 3.34 -3.09
C MET A 947 28.99 2.93 -2.84
N PHE A 948 28.08 3.18 -3.78
CA PHE A 948 26.68 2.77 -3.67
C PHE A 948 26.55 1.24 -3.59
N LYS A 949 27.19 0.50 -4.49
CA LYS A 949 27.18 -0.98 -4.48
C LYS A 949 27.77 -1.56 -3.20
N LYS A 950 28.73 -0.87 -2.60
CA LYS A 950 29.43 -1.32 -1.39
C LYS A 950 28.65 -1.00 -0.12
N HIS A 951 27.96 0.14 -0.06
CA HIS A 951 27.42 0.69 1.18
C HIS A 951 25.89 0.89 1.20
N CYS A 952 25.24 1.04 0.05
CA CYS A 952 23.83 1.45 -0.04
C CYS A 952 22.93 0.40 -0.71
N SER A 953 23.45 -0.37 -1.68
CA SER A 953 22.64 -1.31 -2.49
C SER A 953 22.12 -2.52 -1.72
N ALA A 954 22.62 -2.76 -0.50
CA ALA A 954 22.05 -3.77 0.37
C ALA A 954 20.61 -3.45 0.78
N CYS A 955 20.27 -2.15 0.83
CA CYS A 955 18.97 -1.68 1.31
C CYS A 955 18.19 -0.86 0.29
N HIS A 956 18.86 -0.16 -0.63
CA HIS A 956 18.21 0.77 -1.55
C HIS A 956 18.31 0.32 -3.01
N LEU A 957 17.25 0.60 -3.78
CA LEU A 957 17.24 0.52 -5.24
C LEU A 957 17.73 1.83 -5.86
N HIS A 958 18.53 1.76 -6.93
CA HIS A 958 18.82 2.90 -7.81
C HIS A 958 19.04 2.39 -9.25
N GLY A 959 18.05 2.62 -10.12
CA GLY A 959 17.93 1.88 -11.38
C GLY A 959 17.67 0.41 -11.09
N GLU A 960 18.49 -0.48 -11.66
CA GLU A 960 18.44 -1.93 -11.40
C GLU A 960 19.37 -2.37 -10.25
N LEU A 961 20.11 -1.44 -9.63
CA LEU A 961 21.07 -1.77 -8.59
C LEU A 961 20.41 -1.80 -7.21
N GLY A 962 20.53 -2.93 -6.51
CA GLY A 962 20.27 -3.05 -5.08
C GLY A 962 19.00 -3.82 -4.71
N LYS A 963 18.38 -3.48 -3.58
CA LYS A 963 17.22 -4.16 -2.99
C LYS A 963 16.18 -3.15 -2.49
N ALA A 964 14.92 -3.57 -2.36
CA ALA A 964 13.81 -2.75 -1.88
C ALA A 964 13.56 -2.94 -0.37
N VAL A 965 14.54 -2.59 0.47
CA VAL A 965 14.40 -2.64 1.94
C VAL A 965 14.09 -1.25 2.50
N GLY A 966 14.92 -0.27 2.13
CA GLY A 966 14.66 1.15 2.31
C GLY A 966 14.02 1.76 1.06
N PRO A 967 13.72 3.07 1.10
CA PRO A 967 13.14 3.79 -0.03
C PRO A 967 13.89 3.57 -1.35
N ASN A 968 13.15 3.49 -2.45
CA ASN A 968 13.75 3.45 -3.79
C ASN A 968 14.40 4.81 -4.10
N LEU A 969 15.71 4.81 -4.31
CA LEU A 969 16.50 6.01 -4.60
C LEU A 969 16.59 6.32 -6.11
N THR A 970 15.84 5.59 -6.95
CA THR A 970 15.70 5.90 -8.38
C THR A 970 14.99 7.24 -8.51
N GLY A 971 15.68 8.24 -9.07
CA GLY A 971 15.16 9.61 -9.16
C GLY A 971 15.65 10.57 -8.09
N MET A 972 16.52 10.14 -7.15
CA MET A 972 17.12 11.04 -6.15
C MET A 972 17.98 12.17 -6.72
N ALA A 973 18.25 12.15 -8.02
CA ALA A 973 18.93 13.23 -8.72
C ALA A 973 18.22 14.59 -8.60
N VAL A 974 16.91 14.61 -8.28
CA VAL A 974 16.16 15.85 -8.01
C VAL A 974 16.55 16.53 -6.69
N HIS A 975 17.11 15.80 -5.73
CA HIS A 975 17.50 16.35 -4.43
C HIS A 975 18.91 16.95 -4.49
N PRO A 976 19.16 18.10 -3.84
CA PRO A 976 20.50 18.66 -3.73
C PRO A 976 21.46 17.73 -2.99
N LYS A 977 22.74 17.72 -3.38
CA LYS A 977 23.78 16.94 -2.68
C LYS A 977 23.81 17.19 -1.17
N ALA A 978 23.52 18.41 -0.73
CA ALA A 978 23.44 18.78 0.68
C ALA A 978 22.34 18.04 1.44
N GLU A 979 21.17 17.88 0.83
CA GLU A 979 20.06 17.14 1.43
C GLU A 979 20.38 15.63 1.51
N ILE A 980 20.89 15.07 0.41
CA ILE A 980 21.32 13.66 0.37
C ILE A 980 22.41 13.40 1.43
N LEU A 981 23.39 14.30 1.56
CA LEU A 981 24.43 14.19 2.57
C LEU A 981 23.87 14.22 3.99
N MET A 982 22.91 15.10 4.27
CA MET A 982 22.24 15.15 5.57
C MET A 982 21.53 13.83 5.88
N ASN A 983 20.82 13.24 4.92
CA ASN A 983 20.14 11.96 5.11
C ASN A 983 21.13 10.80 5.31
N VAL A 984 22.29 10.83 4.66
CA VAL A 984 23.36 9.83 4.83
C VAL A 984 24.06 9.95 6.19
N LEU A 985 24.33 11.18 6.63
CA LEU A 985 25.00 11.43 7.90
C LEU A 985 24.03 11.36 9.08
N ASP A 986 22.78 11.74 8.94
CA ASP A 986 21.83 11.78 10.05
C ASP A 986 20.52 11.07 9.67
N PRO A 987 20.58 9.75 9.38
CA PRO A 987 19.40 9.00 8.94
C PRO A 987 18.30 8.93 10.00
N SER A 988 18.63 9.25 11.26
CA SER A 988 17.70 9.33 12.39
C SER A 988 17.04 10.70 12.56
N ARG A 989 17.39 11.72 11.74
CA ARG A 989 16.90 13.10 11.86
C ARG A 989 15.39 13.23 11.69
N SER A 990 14.83 12.49 10.75
CA SER A 990 13.40 12.48 10.42
C SER A 990 13.01 11.06 10.04
N VAL A 991 12.81 10.22 11.05
CA VAL A 991 12.35 8.83 10.85
C VAL A 991 10.83 8.83 10.98
N GLU A 992 10.12 8.71 9.85
CA GLU A 992 8.71 8.35 9.89
C GLU A 992 8.56 7.09 10.74
N ASN A 993 7.50 6.99 11.54
CA ASN A 993 7.37 5.87 12.48
C ASN A 993 7.43 4.49 11.78
N ASN A 994 7.13 4.41 10.48
CA ASN A 994 7.20 3.20 9.65
C ASN A 994 8.63 2.66 9.46
N PHE A 995 9.66 3.50 9.55
CA PHE A 995 11.06 3.10 9.37
C PHE A 995 11.82 2.91 10.69
N ARG A 996 11.13 2.93 11.84
CA ARG A 996 11.74 2.65 13.15
C ARG A 996 12.06 1.17 13.31
N THR A 997 13.19 0.91 13.97
CA THR A 997 13.65 -0.45 14.25
C THR A 997 13.07 -0.99 15.55
N TYR A 998 12.74 -2.28 15.52
CA TYR A 998 12.33 -3.08 16.66
C TYR A 998 13.36 -4.18 16.87
N GLN A 999 13.65 -4.46 18.14
CA GLN A 999 14.45 -5.60 18.56
C GLN A 999 13.63 -6.50 19.47
N ILE A 1000 13.60 -7.79 19.12
CA ILE A 1000 12.85 -8.83 19.79
C ILE A 1000 13.84 -9.88 20.30
N LEU A 1001 13.79 -10.17 21.60
CA LEU A 1001 14.39 -11.34 22.21
C LEU A 1001 13.29 -12.40 22.34
N THR A 1002 13.51 -13.58 21.78
CA THR A 1002 12.59 -14.71 21.92
C THR A 1002 12.87 -15.49 23.20
N VAL A 1003 11.88 -16.27 23.65
CA VAL A 1003 12.03 -17.22 24.77
C VAL A 1003 13.03 -18.36 24.50
N ASP A 1004 13.51 -18.51 23.26
CA ASP A 1004 14.60 -19.41 22.87
C ASP A 1004 15.98 -18.74 22.95
N GLY A 1005 16.02 -17.45 23.29
CA GLY A 1005 17.25 -16.64 23.33
C GLY A 1005 17.71 -16.14 21.96
N ASP A 1006 16.89 -16.30 20.91
CA ASP A 1006 17.14 -15.76 19.59
C ASP A 1006 16.84 -14.25 19.56
N VAL A 1007 17.61 -13.50 18.78
CA VAL A 1007 17.45 -12.05 18.65
C VAL A 1007 17.05 -11.70 17.23
N VAL A 1008 15.87 -11.09 17.09
CA VAL A 1008 15.32 -10.64 15.80
C VAL A 1008 15.28 -9.12 15.80
N ALA A 1009 15.90 -8.51 14.79
CA ALA A 1009 15.92 -7.05 14.61
C ALA A 1009 15.43 -6.67 13.22
N GLY A 1010 14.53 -5.68 13.14
CA GLY A 1010 14.00 -5.21 11.86
C GLY A 1010 12.98 -4.09 12.00
N MET A 1011 12.51 -3.57 10.87
CA MET A 1011 11.38 -2.63 10.81
C MET A 1011 10.06 -3.41 10.90
N LEU A 1012 9.08 -2.86 11.60
CA LEU A 1012 7.76 -3.49 11.71
C LEU A 1012 7.01 -3.37 10.38
N ALA A 1013 6.82 -4.50 9.70
CA ALA A 1013 6.11 -4.61 8.44
C ALA A 1013 4.64 -5.00 8.62
N GLY A 1014 4.25 -5.53 9.78
CA GLY A 1014 2.87 -5.86 10.10
C GLY A 1014 2.72 -6.30 11.55
N GLU A 1015 1.51 -6.14 12.08
CA GLU A 1015 1.16 -6.59 13.42
C GLU A 1015 -0.25 -7.19 13.43
N SER A 1016 -0.43 -8.19 14.29
CA SER A 1016 -1.72 -8.76 14.62
C SER A 1016 -1.83 -8.97 16.13
N ALA A 1017 -2.97 -9.48 16.60
CA ALA A 1017 -3.14 -9.82 18.01
C ALA A 1017 -2.14 -10.88 18.48
N ASN A 1018 -1.65 -11.72 17.56
CA ASN A 1018 -0.84 -12.90 17.87
C ASN A 1018 0.60 -12.82 17.35
N SER A 1019 0.93 -11.93 16.41
CA SER A 1019 2.32 -11.83 15.92
C SER A 1019 2.76 -10.44 15.48
N LEU A 1020 4.06 -10.32 15.28
CA LEU A 1020 4.74 -9.22 14.65
C LEU A 1020 5.49 -9.72 13.42
N ARG A 1021 5.47 -8.94 12.34
CA ARG A 1021 6.32 -9.17 11.17
C ARG A 1021 7.37 -8.08 11.09
N LEU A 1022 8.62 -8.50 11.00
CA LEU A 1022 9.77 -7.63 10.90
C LEU A 1022 10.47 -7.83 9.56
N ILE A 1023 10.89 -6.75 8.91
CA ILE A 1023 11.84 -6.78 7.79
C ILE A 1023 13.22 -6.44 8.33
N ASP A 1024 14.15 -7.38 8.23
CA ASP A 1024 15.53 -7.16 8.67
C ASP A 1024 16.36 -6.34 7.66
N SER A 1025 17.60 -5.99 8.02
CA SER A 1025 18.52 -5.20 7.17
C SER A 1025 18.88 -5.88 5.84
N GLN A 1026 18.63 -7.18 5.71
CA GLN A 1026 18.88 -7.95 4.48
C GLN A 1026 17.66 -8.00 3.55
N GLY A 1027 16.52 -7.44 3.99
CA GLY A 1027 15.24 -7.46 3.30
C GLY A 1027 14.46 -8.76 3.52
N LYS A 1028 14.85 -9.56 4.51
CA LYS A 1028 14.15 -10.80 4.83
C LYS A 1028 13.06 -10.50 5.84
N GLU A 1029 11.85 -10.95 5.51
CA GLU A 1029 10.72 -10.93 6.44
C GLU A 1029 10.84 -12.05 7.45
N GLN A 1030 10.62 -11.71 8.71
CA GLN A 1030 10.59 -12.63 9.84
C GLN A 1030 9.30 -12.40 10.62
N GLN A 1031 8.52 -13.47 10.81
CA GLN A 1031 7.36 -13.46 11.68
C GLN A 1031 7.80 -13.94 13.06
N VAL A 1032 7.46 -13.18 14.10
CA VAL A 1032 7.67 -13.56 15.49
C VAL A 1032 6.33 -13.52 16.20
N LEU A 1033 5.90 -14.64 16.74
CA LEU A 1033 4.65 -14.70 17.50
C LEU A 1033 4.84 -14.03 18.86
N ARG A 1034 3.81 -13.34 19.33
CA ARG A 1034 3.86 -12.58 20.59
C ARG A 1034 4.09 -13.49 21.81
N GLU A 1035 3.62 -14.73 21.79
CA GLU A 1035 3.89 -15.71 22.84
C GLU A 1035 5.36 -16.16 22.89
N ASP A 1036 6.06 -16.07 21.76
CA ASP A 1036 7.48 -16.41 21.67
C ASP A 1036 8.38 -15.21 22.06
N ILE A 1037 7.81 -14.03 22.32
CA ILE A 1037 8.56 -12.82 22.69
C ILE A 1037 8.81 -12.77 24.20
N GLU A 1038 10.07 -12.88 24.60
CA GLU A 1038 10.50 -12.58 25.96
C GLU A 1038 10.57 -11.06 26.19
N ARG A 1039 11.13 -10.32 25.21
CA ARG A 1039 11.29 -8.87 25.30
C ARG A 1039 11.22 -8.22 23.94
N MET A 1040 10.54 -7.08 23.85
CA MET A 1040 10.55 -6.21 22.67
C MET A 1040 10.96 -4.79 23.05
N THR A 1041 11.83 -4.18 22.25
CA THR A 1041 12.25 -2.78 22.41
C THR A 1041 12.15 -2.04 21.08
N SER A 1042 11.50 -0.88 21.06
CA SER A 1042 11.49 0.02 19.90
C SER A 1042 12.61 1.05 20.03
N SER A 1043 13.35 1.28 18.96
CA SER A 1043 14.38 2.31 18.87
C SER A 1043 13.83 3.56 18.18
N PRO A 1044 14.17 4.78 18.64
CA PRO A 1044 13.88 6.00 17.89
C PRO A 1044 14.74 6.13 16.62
N LYS A 1045 15.70 5.21 16.39
CA LYS A 1045 16.63 5.25 15.26
C LYS A 1045 16.13 4.49 14.03
N SER A 1046 16.57 4.95 12.87
CA SER A 1046 16.34 4.31 11.57
C SER A 1046 17.00 2.93 11.48
N LEU A 1047 16.50 2.08 10.57
CA LEU A 1047 17.19 0.86 10.15
C LEU A 1047 18.49 1.16 9.39
N MET A 1048 18.55 2.32 8.72
CA MET A 1048 19.80 2.80 8.12
C MET A 1048 20.81 3.15 9.23
N PRO A 1049 22.03 2.59 9.19
CA PRO A 1049 22.98 2.74 10.28
C PRO A 1049 23.63 4.14 10.30
N GLU A 1050 23.99 4.62 11.48
CA GLU A 1050 24.82 5.82 11.65
C GLU A 1050 26.33 5.49 11.52
N GLY A 1051 27.14 6.45 11.11
CA GLY A 1051 28.61 6.32 11.10
C GLY A 1051 29.26 6.21 9.73
N PHE A 1052 28.55 6.48 8.63
CA PHE A 1052 29.12 6.49 7.27
C PHE A 1052 30.32 7.43 7.09
N GLU A 1053 30.41 8.50 7.89
CA GLU A 1053 31.56 9.42 7.94
C GLU A 1053 32.87 8.74 8.34
N SER A 1054 32.80 7.58 8.99
CA SER A 1054 33.97 6.80 9.40
C SER A 1054 34.40 5.77 8.35
N LEU A 1055 33.54 5.47 7.38
CA LEU A 1055 33.79 4.48 6.33
C LEU A 1055 34.21 5.10 5.00
N LEU A 1056 33.75 6.32 4.74
CA LEU A 1056 34.01 7.05 3.50
C LEU A 1056 34.97 8.20 3.77
N THR A 1057 35.95 8.38 2.90
CA THR A 1057 36.69 9.64 2.82
C THR A 1057 35.77 10.75 2.31
N LYS A 1058 36.16 12.02 2.53
CA LYS A 1058 35.42 13.16 1.96
C LYS A 1058 35.28 13.07 0.44
N GLN A 1059 36.30 12.54 -0.25
CA GLN A 1059 36.24 12.35 -1.70
C GLN A 1059 35.27 11.22 -2.10
N GLU A 1060 35.34 10.07 -1.44
CA GLU A 1060 34.39 8.96 -1.71
C GLU A 1060 32.94 9.36 -1.41
N MET A 1061 32.71 10.21 -0.40
CA MET A 1061 31.40 10.80 -0.15
C MET A 1061 30.98 11.74 -1.29
N ALA A 1062 31.86 12.63 -1.77
CA ALA A 1062 31.58 13.49 -2.92
C ALA A 1062 31.27 12.69 -4.21
N ASP A 1063 31.98 11.58 -4.42
CA ASP A 1063 31.78 10.63 -5.51
C ASP A 1063 30.39 9.96 -5.39
N LEU A 1064 30.03 9.44 -4.21
CA LEU A 1064 28.72 8.85 -3.92
C LEU A 1064 27.59 9.86 -4.15
N LEU A 1065 27.70 11.06 -3.59
CA LEU A 1065 26.73 12.13 -3.79
C LEU A 1065 26.61 12.50 -5.27
N SER A 1066 27.72 12.52 -6.01
CA SER A 1066 27.71 12.81 -7.45
C SER A 1066 27.06 11.71 -8.27
N PHE A 1067 27.19 10.44 -7.88
CA PHE A 1067 26.46 9.34 -8.51
C PHE A 1067 24.95 9.40 -8.24
N LEU A 1068 24.55 9.53 -6.97
CA LEU A 1068 23.14 9.64 -6.58
C LEU A 1068 22.47 10.87 -7.20
N ALA A 1069 23.25 11.92 -7.44
CA ALA A 1069 22.85 13.12 -8.14
C ALA A 1069 22.92 13.02 -9.69
N LYS A 1070 23.44 11.95 -10.30
CA LYS A 1070 23.64 11.88 -11.76
C LYS A 1070 22.47 11.21 -12.48
N ARG A 1071 22.16 11.72 -13.67
CA ARG A 1071 21.30 11.05 -14.67
C ARG A 1071 21.98 9.77 -15.24
N GLY A 1072 21.20 8.75 -15.57
CA GLY A 1072 21.68 7.53 -16.22
C GLY A 1072 22.27 7.76 -17.62
N ARG A 1073 23.11 6.83 -18.11
CA ARG A 1073 23.80 6.89 -19.43
C ARG A 1073 22.84 7.07 -20.62
N TYR A 1074 21.71 6.39 -20.56
CA TYR A 1074 20.66 6.42 -21.58
C TYR A 1074 19.43 7.12 -21.00
N THR A 1075 18.84 8.02 -21.78
CA THR A 1075 17.59 8.69 -21.42
C THR A 1075 16.58 8.45 -22.54
N PRO A 1076 15.56 7.59 -22.31
CA PRO A 1076 14.43 7.49 -23.20
C PRO A 1076 13.73 8.85 -23.32
N LEU A 1077 13.39 9.26 -24.55
CA LEU A 1077 12.61 10.46 -24.81
C LEU A 1077 11.16 10.06 -25.08
N THR A 1078 10.22 10.76 -24.46
CA THR A 1078 8.82 10.60 -24.80
C THR A 1078 8.54 11.14 -26.19
N ILE A 1079 7.81 10.36 -27.00
CA ILE A 1079 7.33 10.76 -28.32
C ILE A 1079 5.84 11.11 -28.34
N ALA A 1080 5.17 11.12 -27.17
CA ALA A 1080 3.72 11.18 -27.07
C ALA A 1080 3.10 12.40 -27.76
N THR A 1081 3.76 13.56 -27.66
CA THR A 1081 3.33 14.82 -28.29
C THR A 1081 3.64 14.90 -29.79
N ALA A 1082 4.54 14.04 -30.28
CA ALA A 1082 4.97 13.99 -31.69
C ALA A 1082 4.32 12.84 -32.47
N ALA A 1083 3.77 11.84 -31.79
CA ALA A 1083 3.18 10.65 -32.40
C ALA A 1083 1.90 11.01 -33.18
N SER A 1084 1.77 10.46 -34.39
CA SER A 1084 0.71 10.80 -35.36
C SER A 1084 0.01 9.56 -35.94
N VAL A 1085 0.52 8.36 -35.64
CA VAL A 1085 0.00 7.06 -36.06
C VAL A 1085 -0.35 6.26 -34.82
N ASN A 1086 -1.52 5.64 -34.82
CA ASN A 1086 -1.91 4.68 -33.79
C ASN A 1086 -1.70 3.26 -34.30
N GLY A 1087 -0.83 2.51 -33.64
CA GLY A 1087 -0.45 1.15 -34.02
C GLY A 1087 -1.63 0.18 -34.12
N ASN A 1088 -2.65 0.31 -33.28
CA ASN A 1088 -3.83 -0.57 -33.31
C ASN A 1088 -4.79 -0.27 -34.46
N THR A 1089 -4.75 0.94 -35.02
CA THR A 1089 -5.60 1.36 -36.16
C THR A 1089 -4.88 1.36 -37.51
N GLY A 1090 -3.55 1.44 -37.49
CA GLY A 1090 -2.71 1.48 -38.69
C GLY A 1090 -2.52 2.88 -39.28
N LEU A 1091 -1.90 2.96 -40.46
CA LEU A 1091 -1.58 4.23 -41.10
C LEU A 1091 -2.85 4.97 -41.54
N PRO A 1092 -2.94 6.30 -41.30
CA PRO A 1092 -4.03 7.10 -41.84
C PRO A 1092 -4.13 6.95 -43.37
N GLY A 1093 -5.33 6.64 -43.88
CA GLY A 1093 -5.58 6.33 -45.29
C GLY A 1093 -5.48 4.84 -45.67
N PHE A 1094 -4.97 3.99 -44.77
CA PHE A 1094 -4.84 2.54 -44.95
C PHE A 1094 -5.63 1.72 -43.92
N ARG A 1095 -6.20 2.39 -42.90
CA ARG A 1095 -7.03 1.81 -41.83
C ARG A 1095 -8.06 0.81 -42.34
N GLY A 1096 -8.13 -0.35 -41.69
CA GLY A 1096 -9.07 -1.43 -42.02
C GLY A 1096 -8.59 -2.41 -43.10
N ARG A 1097 -7.40 -2.21 -43.68
CA ARG A 1097 -6.76 -3.23 -44.54
C ARG A 1097 -6.09 -4.32 -43.68
N PRO A 1098 -6.25 -5.60 -44.04
CA PRO A 1098 -5.50 -6.68 -43.38
C PRO A 1098 -3.99 -6.40 -43.45
N GLY A 1099 -3.31 -6.41 -42.30
CA GLY A 1099 -1.87 -6.17 -42.22
C GLY A 1099 -1.43 -4.71 -42.08
N ASP A 1100 -2.31 -3.74 -41.78
CA ASP A 1100 -1.91 -2.33 -41.57
C ASP A 1100 -1.63 -1.95 -40.10
N LYS A 1101 -1.86 -2.86 -39.13
CA LYS A 1101 -1.65 -2.62 -37.70
C LYS A 1101 -0.24 -2.95 -37.21
N PHE A 1102 0.24 -2.24 -36.18
CA PHE A 1102 1.52 -2.42 -35.50
C PHE A 1102 1.28 -2.74 -34.02
N GLU A 1103 0.76 -3.94 -33.76
CA GLU A 1103 0.55 -4.45 -32.41
C GLU A 1103 1.86 -5.05 -31.90
N LEU A 1104 2.33 -4.59 -30.75
CA LEU A 1104 3.58 -5.02 -30.13
C LEU A 1104 3.29 -6.03 -29.01
N ASN A 1105 4.20 -6.97 -28.78
CA ASN A 1105 4.05 -8.00 -27.74
C ASN A 1105 4.19 -7.42 -26.32
N GLN A 1106 4.78 -6.23 -26.19
CA GLN A 1106 5.02 -5.53 -24.93
C GLN A 1106 5.03 -4.02 -25.16
N TYR A 1107 4.50 -3.26 -24.20
CA TYR A 1107 4.56 -1.80 -24.11
C TYR A 1107 5.23 -1.39 -22.79
N GLY A 1108 5.65 -0.12 -22.66
CA GLY A 1108 6.46 0.37 -21.54
C GLY A 1108 7.96 0.29 -21.83
N GLN A 1109 8.78 0.12 -20.80
CA GLN A 1109 10.24 0.03 -20.94
C GLN A 1109 10.64 -1.31 -21.60
N ILE A 1110 11.41 -1.23 -22.67
CA ILE A 1110 12.02 -2.38 -23.35
C ILE A 1110 13.50 -2.12 -23.60
N GLU A 1111 14.28 -3.18 -23.83
CA GLU A 1111 15.68 -3.06 -24.22
C GLU A 1111 15.88 -3.58 -25.65
N ALA A 1112 16.62 -2.84 -26.47
CA ALA A 1112 17.07 -3.28 -27.78
C ALA A 1112 18.53 -2.87 -28.00
N GLU A 1113 19.37 -3.81 -28.44
CA GLU A 1113 20.81 -3.59 -28.67
C GLU A 1113 21.57 -3.03 -27.43
N GLY A 1114 21.13 -3.40 -26.22
CA GLY A 1114 21.71 -2.89 -24.97
C GLY A 1114 21.29 -1.46 -24.60
N VAL A 1115 20.25 -0.92 -25.24
CA VAL A 1115 19.74 0.45 -25.04
C VAL A 1115 18.28 0.38 -24.58
N PRO A 1116 17.91 1.05 -23.46
CA PRO A 1116 16.53 1.11 -23.01
C PRO A 1116 15.71 2.06 -23.88
N PHE A 1117 14.49 1.68 -24.22
CA PHE A 1117 13.51 2.48 -24.96
C PHE A 1117 12.17 2.45 -24.23
N GLU A 1118 11.40 3.53 -24.35
CA GLU A 1118 10.05 3.60 -23.83
C GLU A 1118 9.04 3.52 -24.99
N LEU A 1119 8.27 2.44 -25.04
CA LEU A 1119 7.19 2.24 -26.01
C LEU A 1119 5.86 2.67 -25.41
N ILE A 1120 5.15 3.55 -26.12
CA ILE A 1120 3.84 4.06 -25.70
C ILE A 1120 2.76 3.01 -26.01
N ASP A 1121 1.96 2.65 -25.01
CA ASP A 1121 0.76 1.84 -25.20
C ASP A 1121 -0.31 2.63 -25.99
N PRO A 1122 -0.79 2.14 -27.15
CA PRO A 1122 -1.81 2.80 -27.95
C PRO A 1122 -3.20 2.82 -27.29
N GLN A 1123 -3.37 2.23 -26.10
CA GLN A 1123 -4.59 2.20 -25.28
C GLN A 1123 -5.82 1.79 -26.08
N GLN A 1124 -5.76 0.62 -26.71
CA GLN A 1124 -6.81 0.09 -27.58
C GLN A 1124 -7.22 1.01 -28.76
N GLY A 1125 -6.35 1.92 -29.20
CA GLY A 1125 -6.65 2.80 -30.33
C GLY A 1125 -6.84 4.29 -29.97
N ARG A 1126 -6.76 4.65 -28.69
CA ARG A 1126 -7.07 6.01 -28.20
C ARG A 1126 -5.91 7.00 -28.33
N VAL A 1127 -4.66 6.53 -28.27
CA VAL A 1127 -3.47 7.39 -28.25
C VAL A 1127 -2.56 7.05 -29.43
N ALA A 1128 -2.05 8.07 -30.14
CA ALA A 1128 -1.02 7.84 -31.16
C ALA A 1128 0.29 7.46 -30.47
N ASN A 1129 0.94 6.40 -30.95
CA ASN A 1129 2.13 5.83 -30.32
C ASN A 1129 3.29 5.63 -31.30
N ILE A 1130 3.13 6.05 -32.56
CA ILE A 1130 4.13 5.98 -33.61
C ILE A 1130 4.18 7.33 -34.32
N ILE A 1131 5.37 7.86 -34.55
CA ILE A 1131 5.56 9.04 -35.42
C ILE A 1131 5.54 8.56 -36.86
N GLY A 1132 4.60 9.05 -37.67
CA GLY A 1132 4.59 8.88 -39.12
C GLY A 1132 4.71 10.21 -39.85
N LEU A 1133 5.59 10.28 -40.85
CA LEU A 1133 5.80 11.50 -41.63
C LEU A 1133 5.37 11.34 -43.09
N GLN A 1134 4.70 12.33 -43.67
CA GLN A 1134 4.24 12.26 -45.06
C GLN A 1134 4.21 13.64 -45.73
N ARG A 1135 4.44 13.69 -47.05
CA ARG A 1135 4.19 14.88 -47.87
C ARG A 1135 2.79 14.88 -48.51
N PRO A 1136 2.18 16.06 -48.76
CA PRO A 1136 0.91 16.18 -49.45
C PRO A 1136 0.91 15.55 -50.85
N PHE A 1137 -0.02 14.62 -51.09
CA PHE A 1137 -0.14 13.87 -52.36
C PHE A 1137 -1.21 14.51 -53.28
N ARG A 1138 -1.03 15.78 -53.67
CA ARG A 1138 -1.94 16.65 -54.47
C ARG A 1138 -3.34 16.96 -53.85
N GLN A 1139 -3.64 18.26 -53.71
CA GLN A 1139 -4.94 18.89 -53.36
C GLN A 1139 -5.85 18.16 -52.33
N GLY A 1140 -5.26 17.56 -51.30
CA GLY A 1140 -5.95 17.11 -50.09
C GLY A 1140 -4.95 17.05 -48.93
N GLN A 1141 -5.32 17.60 -47.78
CA GLN A 1141 -4.47 17.61 -46.56
C GLN A 1141 -4.13 16.16 -46.16
N THR A 1142 -2.84 15.88 -45.89
CA THR A 1142 -2.44 14.66 -45.19
C THR A 1142 -2.69 14.85 -43.70
N SER A 1143 -3.12 13.81 -42.99
CA SER A 1143 -3.24 13.86 -41.53
C SER A 1143 -1.91 13.60 -40.81
N LEU A 1144 -0.84 13.33 -41.55
CA LEU A 1144 0.51 13.11 -41.01
C LEU A 1144 1.37 14.37 -41.21
N PRO A 1145 2.19 14.74 -40.21
CA PRO A 1145 3.07 15.91 -40.28
C PRO A 1145 4.23 15.70 -41.26
N GLN A 1146 4.80 16.82 -41.75
CA GLN A 1146 6.00 16.84 -42.57
C GLN A 1146 7.29 16.91 -41.74
N SER A 1147 7.23 17.49 -40.54
CA SER A 1147 8.26 17.37 -39.54
C SER A 1147 7.66 17.35 -38.13
N VAL A 1148 8.39 16.77 -37.19
CA VAL A 1148 8.06 16.82 -35.76
C VAL A 1148 9.32 17.12 -34.96
N GLN A 1149 9.19 17.92 -33.91
CA GLN A 1149 10.30 18.30 -33.05
C GLN A 1149 10.12 17.67 -31.68
N ILE A 1150 11.20 17.12 -31.14
CA ILE A 1150 11.23 16.40 -29.88
C ILE A 1150 12.25 17.12 -28.99
N PRO A 1151 11.83 17.73 -27.88
CA PRO A 1151 12.74 18.45 -26.99
C PRO A 1151 13.70 17.47 -26.30
N CYS A 1152 14.94 17.90 -26.12
CA CYS A 1152 15.94 17.17 -25.34
C CYS A 1152 16.91 18.16 -24.68
N SER A 1153 17.62 17.75 -23.64
CA SER A 1153 18.59 18.62 -22.98
C SER A 1153 19.88 17.89 -22.64
N GLY A 1154 21.01 18.54 -22.94
CA GLY A 1154 22.35 18.13 -22.56
C GLY A 1154 23.28 17.78 -23.72
N LYS A 1155 24.52 17.42 -23.37
CA LYS A 1155 25.52 16.93 -24.34
C LYS A 1155 25.22 15.47 -24.68
N VAL A 1156 24.86 15.22 -25.93
CA VAL A 1156 24.49 13.90 -26.45
C VAL A 1156 25.62 13.40 -27.33
N SER A 1157 26.05 12.15 -27.16
CA SER A 1157 27.01 11.49 -28.07
C SER A 1157 26.31 10.73 -29.19
N ALA A 1158 25.14 10.16 -28.91
CA ALA A 1158 24.37 9.47 -29.92
C ALA A 1158 22.85 9.53 -29.69
N ILE A 1159 22.11 9.46 -30.78
CA ILE A 1159 20.66 9.28 -30.81
C ILE A 1159 20.39 7.84 -31.27
N HIS A 1160 19.61 7.13 -30.48
CA HIS A 1160 19.15 5.78 -30.75
C HIS A 1160 17.68 5.82 -31.14
N LEU A 1161 17.33 5.20 -32.27
CA LEU A 1161 15.98 5.18 -32.81
C LEU A 1161 15.50 3.74 -32.93
N LEU A 1162 14.35 3.43 -32.33
CA LEU A 1162 13.53 2.31 -32.77
C LEU A 1162 12.61 2.83 -33.87
N GLY A 1163 12.94 2.47 -35.11
CA GLY A 1163 12.33 2.95 -36.33
C GLY A 1163 12.97 2.25 -37.52
N GLY A 1164 13.59 3.01 -38.44
CA GLY A 1164 14.33 2.40 -39.56
C GLY A 1164 13.44 1.71 -40.60
N VAL A 1165 12.13 1.98 -40.57
CA VAL A 1165 11.15 1.36 -41.47
C VAL A 1165 10.19 2.38 -42.04
N ALA A 1166 9.66 2.09 -43.23
CA ALA A 1166 8.70 2.96 -43.90
C ALA A 1166 7.71 2.18 -44.77
N TRP A 1167 6.50 2.72 -44.93
CA TRP A 1167 5.60 2.24 -45.99
C TRP A 1167 6.14 2.67 -47.37
N GLY A 1168 6.10 1.79 -48.36
CA GLY A 1168 6.55 2.10 -49.73
C GLY A 1168 8.08 2.05 -49.97
N ALA A 1169 8.88 1.78 -48.93
CA ALA A 1169 10.33 1.66 -49.00
C ALA A 1169 10.82 0.36 -49.67
N TYR A 1170 12.13 0.19 -49.78
CA TYR A 1170 12.82 -0.99 -50.32
C TYR A 1170 12.26 -2.28 -49.70
N PRO A 1171 11.93 -3.33 -50.49
CA PRO A 1171 12.25 -3.51 -51.92
C PRO A 1171 11.22 -2.90 -52.89
N ARG A 1172 10.12 -2.33 -52.39
CA ARG A 1172 9.03 -1.78 -53.22
C ARG A 1172 9.48 -0.56 -54.03
N SER A 1173 10.29 0.30 -53.40
CA SER A 1173 11.08 1.33 -54.08
C SER A 1173 12.56 0.96 -54.06
N LYS A 1174 13.16 0.72 -55.23
CA LYS A 1174 14.59 0.37 -55.36
C LYS A 1174 15.52 1.58 -55.48
N ASN A 1175 14.97 2.79 -55.58
CA ASN A 1175 15.77 4.00 -55.73
C ASN A 1175 16.28 4.47 -54.35
N PRO A 1176 17.60 4.68 -54.17
CA PRO A 1176 18.13 5.26 -52.95
C PRO A 1176 17.71 6.72 -52.89
N THR A 1177 16.80 7.03 -51.96
CA THR A 1177 16.21 8.36 -51.78
C THR A 1177 16.15 8.68 -50.29
N VAL A 1178 16.19 9.96 -49.93
CA VAL A 1178 16.07 10.39 -48.54
C VAL A 1178 14.62 10.20 -48.10
N SER A 1179 14.40 9.32 -47.13
CA SER A 1179 13.07 9.02 -46.61
C SER A 1179 12.74 9.92 -45.42
N MET A 1180 13.71 10.11 -44.52
CA MET A 1180 13.64 10.98 -43.34
C MET A 1180 15.02 11.60 -43.07
N THR A 1181 15.05 12.85 -42.61
CA THR A 1181 16.26 13.53 -42.10
C THR A 1181 16.08 13.74 -40.60
N VAL A 1182 17.10 13.39 -39.81
CA VAL A 1182 17.16 13.68 -38.39
C VAL A 1182 18.02 14.93 -38.21
N ARG A 1183 17.38 16.04 -37.85
CA ARG A 1183 18.02 17.34 -37.64
C ARG A 1183 18.22 17.58 -36.15
N CYS A 1184 19.46 17.72 -35.75
CA CYS A 1184 19.86 18.03 -34.38
C CYS A 1184 20.01 19.55 -34.25
N HIS A 1185 19.22 20.20 -33.39
CA HIS A 1185 19.32 21.63 -33.08
C HIS A 1185 20.13 21.82 -31.81
N TYR A 1186 21.19 22.62 -31.87
CA TYR A 1186 22.09 22.87 -30.75
C TYR A 1186 21.85 24.26 -30.17
N ALA A 1187 22.11 24.41 -28.87
CA ALA A 1187 21.90 25.66 -28.12
C ALA A 1187 22.74 26.84 -28.65
N ASP A 1188 23.80 26.58 -29.45
CA ASP A 1188 24.58 27.62 -30.13
C ASP A 1188 23.92 28.14 -31.44
N GLY A 1189 22.68 27.73 -31.71
CA GLY A 1189 21.88 28.14 -32.86
C GLY A 1189 22.24 27.44 -34.18
N LYS A 1190 23.11 26.42 -34.15
CA LYS A 1190 23.43 25.60 -35.33
C LYS A 1190 22.60 24.33 -35.36
N SER A 1191 22.42 23.79 -36.56
CA SER A 1191 21.76 22.50 -36.77
C SER A 1191 22.63 21.56 -37.61
N ILE A 1192 22.56 20.26 -37.32
CA ILE A 1192 23.24 19.21 -38.09
C ILE A 1192 22.20 18.21 -38.59
N ASP A 1193 22.17 17.97 -39.90
CA ASP A 1193 21.23 17.07 -40.56
C ASP A 1193 21.88 15.72 -40.86
N THR A 1194 21.18 14.64 -40.51
CA THR A 1194 21.56 13.26 -40.87
C THR A 1194 20.45 12.60 -41.67
N ASP A 1195 20.72 12.31 -42.94
CA ASP A 1195 19.75 11.69 -43.85
C ASP A 1195 19.67 10.17 -43.68
N LEU A 1196 18.45 9.66 -43.48
CA LEU A 1196 18.14 8.23 -43.51
C LEU A 1196 17.61 7.85 -44.90
N ILE A 1197 18.38 6.99 -45.57
CA ILE A 1197 18.20 6.68 -46.99
C ILE A 1197 17.45 5.35 -47.14
N ASN A 1198 16.43 5.35 -48.00
CA ASN A 1198 15.72 4.15 -48.44
C ASN A 1198 16.67 3.12 -49.08
N GLY A 1199 16.65 1.88 -48.58
CA GLY A 1199 17.54 0.80 -49.01
C GLY A 1199 18.93 0.82 -48.34
N LYS A 1200 19.17 1.73 -47.38
CA LYS A 1200 20.35 1.74 -46.50
C LYS A 1200 19.94 1.67 -45.02
N GLN A 1201 19.42 2.76 -44.47
CA GLN A 1201 18.92 2.79 -43.08
C GLN A 1201 17.41 2.50 -43.00
N ILE A 1202 16.66 2.76 -44.08
CA ILE A 1202 15.20 2.58 -44.12
C ILE A 1202 14.83 1.39 -45.02
N VAL A 1203 13.95 0.51 -44.54
CA VAL A 1203 13.38 -0.62 -45.31
C VAL A 1203 11.85 -0.69 -45.16
N GLY A 1204 11.18 -1.42 -46.04
CA GLY A 1204 9.76 -1.72 -45.92
C GLY A 1204 9.48 -2.61 -44.70
N TYR A 1205 8.57 -2.20 -43.83
CA TYR A 1205 8.17 -2.99 -42.65
C TYR A 1205 7.45 -4.30 -43.03
N GLU A 1206 6.91 -4.42 -44.25
CA GLU A 1206 6.18 -5.59 -44.76
C GLU A 1206 7.09 -6.70 -45.30
N ALA A 1207 8.40 -6.44 -45.45
CA ALA A 1207 9.32 -7.35 -46.11
C ALA A 1207 10.40 -7.84 -45.14
N ASP A 1208 10.78 -9.11 -45.17
CA ASP A 1208 11.89 -9.64 -44.35
C ASP A 1208 13.25 -9.42 -45.03
N ASN A 1209 13.47 -8.19 -45.51
CA ASN A 1209 14.72 -7.80 -46.17
C ASN A 1209 15.59 -6.99 -45.21
N ASP A 1210 16.90 -7.20 -45.34
CA ASP A 1210 17.91 -6.50 -44.58
C ASP A 1210 18.51 -5.33 -45.37
N VAL A 1211 18.91 -4.27 -44.69
CA VAL A 1211 19.51 -3.08 -45.32
C VAL A 1211 20.73 -2.60 -44.54
N PRO A 1212 21.80 -2.14 -45.21
CA PRO A 1212 23.04 -1.74 -44.56
C PRO A 1212 22.89 -0.40 -43.82
N GLY A 1213 22.96 -0.43 -42.48
CA GLY A 1213 22.92 0.79 -41.64
C GLY A 1213 21.77 0.83 -40.62
N SER A 1214 21.06 -0.28 -40.44
CA SER A 1214 20.12 -0.50 -39.33
C SER A 1214 20.10 -1.99 -38.98
N THR A 1215 19.64 -2.39 -37.79
CA THR A 1215 19.47 -3.82 -37.40
C THR A 1215 18.03 -4.13 -37.05
N LYS A 1216 17.54 -5.35 -37.29
CA LYS A 1216 16.17 -5.75 -36.88
C LYS A 1216 16.14 -5.87 -35.35
N ALA A 1217 15.27 -5.10 -34.69
CA ALA A 1217 15.29 -4.95 -33.24
C ALA A 1217 14.08 -5.61 -32.56
N ILE A 1218 12.86 -5.29 -33.01
CA ILE A 1218 11.62 -5.84 -32.47
C ILE A 1218 10.64 -6.17 -33.59
N GLU A 1219 9.59 -6.94 -33.27
CA GLU A 1219 8.53 -7.31 -34.20
C GLU A 1219 7.19 -6.68 -33.78
N ALA A 1220 6.42 -6.21 -34.76
CA ALA A 1220 5.09 -5.65 -34.59
C ALA A 1220 4.09 -6.37 -35.51
N ASN A 1221 3.40 -7.40 -35.00
CA ASN A 1221 2.41 -8.19 -35.74
C ASN A 1221 2.93 -8.71 -37.10
N GLY A 1222 4.05 -9.46 -37.08
CA GLY A 1222 4.68 -9.99 -38.29
C GLY A 1222 5.45 -8.97 -39.14
N LYS A 1223 5.61 -7.73 -38.66
CA LYS A 1223 6.40 -6.68 -39.31
C LYS A 1223 7.68 -6.40 -38.55
N GLN A 1224 8.74 -6.08 -39.27
CA GLN A 1224 9.99 -5.66 -38.64
C GLN A 1224 9.95 -4.20 -38.18
N VAL A 1225 10.56 -3.94 -37.03
CA VAL A 1225 10.98 -2.61 -36.56
C VAL A 1225 12.48 -2.68 -36.33
N ARG A 1226 13.20 -1.62 -36.70
CA ARG A 1226 14.66 -1.63 -36.77
C ARG A 1226 15.29 -0.62 -35.82
N TYR A 1227 16.52 -0.90 -35.43
CA TYR A 1227 17.34 -0.01 -34.64
C TYR A 1227 18.29 0.78 -35.54
N VAL A 1228 18.38 2.09 -35.31
CA VAL A 1228 19.31 3.00 -35.98
C VAL A 1228 20.05 3.81 -34.91
N LYS A 1229 21.38 3.83 -34.99
CA LYS A 1229 22.24 4.69 -34.17
C LYS A 1229 22.77 5.85 -35.01
N LEU A 1230 22.66 7.07 -34.50
CA LEU A 1230 23.17 8.29 -35.12
C LEU A 1230 24.13 8.98 -34.16
N GLU A 1231 25.34 9.30 -34.62
CA GLU A 1231 26.31 10.05 -33.81
C GLU A 1231 25.98 11.55 -33.88
N THR A 1232 26.19 12.26 -32.77
CA THR A 1232 25.96 13.71 -32.65
C THR A 1232 27.26 14.47 -32.35
N ASP A 1233 27.25 15.79 -32.47
CA ASP A 1233 28.39 16.62 -32.03
C ASP A 1233 28.37 16.74 -30.50
N SER A 1234 28.97 15.74 -29.83
CA SER A 1234 29.06 15.65 -28.37
C SER A 1234 29.77 16.83 -27.69
N SER A 1235 30.45 17.69 -28.45
CA SER A 1235 31.06 18.92 -27.91
C SER A 1235 30.03 20.03 -27.62
N ARG A 1236 28.81 19.92 -28.17
CA ARG A 1236 27.75 20.93 -28.09
C ARG A 1236 26.52 20.42 -27.35
N GLU A 1237 25.79 21.36 -26.77
CA GLU A 1237 24.54 21.08 -26.07
C GLU A 1237 23.38 20.97 -27.07
N LEU A 1238 22.70 19.83 -27.05
CA LEU A 1238 21.58 19.53 -27.92
C LEU A 1238 20.28 20.01 -27.27
N GLU A 1239 19.54 20.86 -27.98
CA GLU A 1239 18.28 21.48 -27.52
C GLU A 1239 17.05 20.71 -28.01
N SER A 1240 17.11 20.15 -29.23
CA SER A 1240 16.01 19.34 -29.76
C SER A 1240 16.43 18.48 -30.95
N ILE A 1241 15.61 17.46 -31.21
CA ILE A 1241 15.71 16.58 -32.37
C ILE A 1241 14.47 16.81 -33.23
N GLU A 1242 14.66 17.25 -34.47
CA GLU A 1242 13.61 17.38 -35.46
C GLU A 1242 13.68 16.23 -36.47
N LEU A 1243 12.59 15.48 -36.63
CA LEU A 1243 12.44 14.46 -37.67
C LEU A 1243 11.73 15.10 -38.87
N VAL A 1244 12.40 15.17 -40.01
CA VAL A 1244 11.92 15.87 -41.22
C VAL A 1244 11.69 14.89 -42.36
N LYS A 1245 10.55 14.99 -43.06
CA LYS A 1245 10.22 14.12 -44.20
C LYS A 1245 11.07 14.44 -45.43
N GLY A 1246 11.79 13.44 -45.94
CA GLY A 1246 12.57 13.54 -47.18
C GLY A 1246 11.70 13.61 -48.45
N ASP A 1247 12.35 13.83 -49.60
CA ASP A 1247 11.68 14.11 -50.89
C ASP A 1247 10.98 12.90 -51.55
N ASP A 1248 11.09 11.70 -50.97
CA ASP A 1248 10.47 10.48 -51.52
C ASP A 1248 8.99 10.30 -51.13
N PHE A 1249 8.35 9.31 -51.74
CA PHE A 1249 6.93 8.98 -51.51
C PHE A 1249 6.67 8.07 -50.30
N SER A 1250 7.73 7.64 -49.60
CA SER A 1250 7.60 6.71 -48.48
C SER A 1250 6.94 7.36 -47.25
N ILE A 1251 6.49 6.57 -46.29
CA ILE A 1251 6.01 7.06 -44.99
C ILE A 1251 6.89 6.43 -43.90
N PRO A 1252 7.98 7.09 -43.46
CA PRO A 1252 8.84 6.59 -42.39
C PRO A 1252 8.13 6.58 -41.05
N LEU A 1253 8.45 5.57 -40.23
CA LEU A 1253 7.86 5.32 -38.92
C LEU A 1253 8.94 5.26 -37.83
N VAL A 1254 8.69 5.94 -36.70
CA VAL A 1254 9.52 5.91 -35.49
C VAL A 1254 8.65 5.55 -34.29
N PHE A 1255 9.08 4.53 -33.54
CA PHE A 1255 8.36 3.91 -32.43
C PHE A 1255 8.88 4.36 -31.06
N ALA A 1256 10.17 4.67 -30.94
CA ALA A 1256 10.78 5.24 -29.73
C ALA A 1256 12.13 5.90 -30.05
N ILE A 1257 12.56 6.81 -29.19
CA ILE A 1257 13.85 7.50 -29.27
C ILE A 1257 14.51 7.49 -27.89
N THR A 1258 15.82 7.20 -27.86
CA THR A 1258 16.65 7.27 -26.65
C THR A 1258 17.92 8.04 -26.96
N ILE A 1259 18.32 8.95 -26.08
CA ILE A 1259 19.60 9.67 -26.21
C ILE A 1259 20.67 9.05 -25.30
N GLU A 1260 21.88 8.94 -25.82
CA GLU A 1260 23.08 8.56 -25.07
C GLU A 1260 23.83 9.82 -24.68
N SER A 1261 23.99 10.03 -23.37
CA SER A 1261 24.72 11.17 -22.84
C SER A 1261 26.20 11.03 -23.22
N ALA A 1262 26.82 12.14 -23.64
CA ALA A 1262 28.24 12.16 -23.93
C ALA A 1262 29.05 11.76 -22.68
N PRO A 1263 30.09 10.91 -22.81
CA PRO A 1263 30.97 10.62 -21.70
C PRO A 1263 31.60 11.93 -21.22
N SER A 1264 31.52 12.21 -19.92
CA SER A 1264 32.18 13.38 -19.33
C SER A 1264 33.66 13.29 -19.65
N GLU A 1265 34.24 14.33 -20.27
CA GLU A 1265 35.68 14.42 -20.47
C GLU A 1265 36.35 14.19 -19.11
N ALA A 1266 37.15 13.14 -19.03
CA ALA A 1266 38.03 12.91 -17.90
C ALA A 1266 39.10 14.01 -17.94
N HIS A 1267 38.94 15.02 -17.10
CA HIS A 1267 39.99 15.95 -16.73
C HIS A 1267 40.15 15.99 -15.21
#